data_AF-A0A9E3H4Y3-F1
#
_entry.id   AF-A0A9E3H4Y3-F1
#
_cell.length_a   1.000
_cell.length_b   1.000
_cell.length_c   1.000
_cell.angle_alpha   90.00
_cell.angle_beta   90.00
_cell.angle_gamma   90.00
#
_symmetry.space_group_name_H-M   'P 1'
#
loop_
_entity.id
_entity.type
_entity.pdbx_description
1 polymer ?
#
loop_
_entity_poly.entity_id
_entity_poly.type
_entity_poly.pdbx_seq_one_letter_code
_entity_poly.pdbx_strand_id
1 'polypeptide(L)'
;MTRLASPIENIKNHYTVVVIGSGYGGGIAASRLARAGQQVCVLERGKEFQPGEYPNQPKEAVKEMQVDLPNGKHIGSPTGLYDFHINKDINVFVGCGLGGTSLVNANVSLPAEPRVFADTRWPKGLRDDVDTLLADGYRRAEEMLKPTPYPQNFPHIHKLQALEKSAQYLNEKFYRPPINVTFEDGVNHVGVEQKACNLCGDCVSGCNHKAKNTVLMNYLPDAKNNGAEIYTQVSVSYLERQENRWLVHYQLMNTGQEKFNAPTMFISADMVILAAGTLGSTEILLRSQAKGLPVSNQLGHYFTGNGDVLAFGYNTEQVINGVGFGDRPASKQEPVGPCITGIVDMRQQPVLDNGMVIEEGSIPGAIAPILPSSFAAAGKILGEDTDQGIGDRLQEKLREAESLTHGAYTGAVRNTQTYLVMTHDDAAGRMYLENDRLSIEWEGVGKQPIFQRVNDRLEEATRPLGGTQIPNPIWSNVFGHDLISVHPLGGCILAEDAEHGVVNHKGQVFSSQQGTDIYENLYVADGSVIPRTLGVNPLLTISAVAERCCALIAKDRGWTINYDLSSVIAPTNSTPTAKIGIQFTEKMRGFFSTKVKDDYQKAAQQGKKDISPLEFTVTVIADDLELLLNDPQHPAKIVGTVTAPVISSDPLTVTKGDFNLFIEAEDQPKTRKMCYSMYMTAENGQSYYFEGFKQIHDDPGFDVWPDTTTLYVTVYEGDNNKNPVIGKGILKIQPVDFIKQMTTLKVINAKTRWEQLQAIDRFSRFFAGTLTKIYV
;
A
#
# COMPACT_ATOMS: atom_id res chain seq x y z
N MET A 1 17.28 -9.69 2.90
CA MET A 1 17.24 -8.66 1.85
C MET A 1 17.47 -7.33 2.52
N THR A 2 18.24 -6.41 1.93
CA THR A 2 18.36 -5.06 2.49
C THR A 2 17.02 -4.35 2.39
N ARG A 3 16.64 -3.57 3.40
CA ARG A 3 15.42 -2.74 3.35
C ARG A 3 15.54 -1.72 2.22
N LEU A 4 14.46 -1.52 1.47
CA LEU A 4 14.41 -0.56 0.36
C LEU A 4 14.00 0.84 0.83
N ALA A 5 13.16 0.90 1.87
CA ALA A 5 12.66 2.15 2.42
C ALA A 5 13.81 3.01 2.96
N SER A 6 13.82 4.27 2.53
CA SER A 6 14.65 5.34 3.07
C SER A 6 14.06 5.84 4.41
N PRO A 7 14.91 6.24 5.37
CA PRO A 7 14.46 6.93 6.58
C PRO A 7 13.70 8.22 6.24
N ILE A 8 12.60 8.50 6.92
CA ILE A 8 11.69 9.61 6.58
C ILE A 8 12.35 10.98 6.76
N GLU A 9 13.27 11.11 7.71
CA GLU A 9 14.09 12.28 7.97
C GLU A 9 15.02 12.67 6.82
N ASN A 10 15.18 11.79 5.81
CA ASN A 10 15.92 12.08 4.59
C ASN A 10 15.03 12.60 3.45
N ILE A 11 13.72 12.75 3.66
CA ILE A 11 12.82 13.29 2.65
C ILE A 11 13.19 14.73 2.29
N LYS A 12 13.25 15.01 0.99
CA LYS A 12 13.54 16.35 0.47
C LYS A 12 12.25 17.15 0.34
N ASN A 13 12.38 18.47 0.33
CA ASN A 13 11.28 19.40 0.07
C ASN A 13 10.84 19.41 -1.41
N HIS A 14 11.68 18.91 -2.32
CA HIS A 14 11.42 18.90 -3.75
C HIS A 14 12.03 17.67 -4.45
N TYR A 15 11.32 17.17 -5.45
CA TYR A 15 11.75 16.11 -6.36
C TYR A 15 11.34 16.42 -7.80
N THR A 16 12.11 15.95 -8.78
CA THR A 16 11.69 16.04 -10.20
C THR A 16 10.43 15.20 -10.45
N VAL A 17 10.39 13.98 -9.90
CA VAL A 17 9.23 13.08 -10.05
C VAL A 17 8.83 12.53 -8.68
N VAL A 18 7.55 12.68 -8.34
CA VAL A 18 6.91 11.96 -7.22
C VAL A 18 5.98 10.89 -7.79
N VAL A 19 6.22 9.64 -7.40
CA VAL A 19 5.36 8.49 -7.69
C VAL A 19 4.60 8.12 -6.43
N ILE A 20 3.27 8.07 -6.51
CA ILE A 20 2.40 7.83 -5.37
C ILE A 20 1.85 6.41 -5.48
N GLY A 21 2.20 5.55 -4.53
CA GLY A 21 1.94 4.12 -4.56
C GLY A 21 3.09 3.32 -5.18
N SER A 22 3.25 2.09 -4.70
CA SER A 22 4.38 1.21 -5.07
C SER A 22 3.94 -0.13 -5.68
N GLY A 23 2.70 -0.22 -6.17
CA GLY A 23 2.20 -1.38 -6.90
C GLY A 23 2.82 -1.54 -8.30
N TYR A 24 2.18 -2.30 -9.20
CA TYR A 24 2.69 -2.52 -10.56
C TYR A 24 3.03 -1.21 -11.29
N GLY A 25 2.06 -0.30 -11.39
CA GLY A 25 2.26 1.01 -12.01
C GLY A 25 3.37 1.83 -11.37
N GLY A 26 3.39 1.88 -10.03
CA GLY A 26 4.32 2.70 -9.26
C GLY A 26 5.75 2.17 -9.30
N GLY A 27 5.94 0.85 -9.16
CA GLY A 27 7.25 0.22 -9.29
C GLY A 27 7.84 0.38 -10.69
N ILE A 28 7.01 0.24 -11.74
CA ILE A 28 7.43 0.45 -13.13
C ILE A 28 7.83 1.91 -13.33
N ALA A 29 6.96 2.87 -12.97
CA ALA A 29 7.24 4.30 -13.10
C ALA A 29 8.54 4.68 -12.37
N ALA A 30 8.71 4.20 -11.14
CA ALA A 30 9.90 4.47 -10.35
C ALA A 30 11.17 3.91 -11.02
N SER A 31 11.15 2.65 -11.45
CA SER A 31 12.27 2.00 -12.14
C SER A 31 12.63 2.73 -13.42
N ARG A 32 11.66 2.98 -14.30
CA ARG A 32 11.91 3.55 -15.63
C ARG A 32 12.37 4.99 -15.56
N LEU A 33 11.81 5.79 -14.68
CA LEU A 33 12.19 7.20 -14.56
C LEU A 33 13.50 7.39 -13.81
N ALA A 34 13.82 6.53 -12.83
CA ALA A 34 15.16 6.51 -12.23
C ALA A 34 16.23 6.10 -13.27
N ARG A 35 15.94 5.09 -14.11
CA ARG A 35 16.80 4.68 -15.24
C ARG A 35 16.91 5.73 -16.35
N ALA A 36 15.99 6.69 -16.39
CA ALA A 36 16.08 7.89 -17.22
C ALA A 36 16.88 9.02 -16.56
N GLY A 37 17.52 8.77 -15.41
CA GLY A 37 18.36 9.72 -14.69
C GLY A 37 17.59 10.75 -13.86
N GLN A 38 16.29 10.54 -13.62
CA GLN A 38 15.45 11.49 -12.89
C GLN A 38 15.55 11.29 -11.38
N GLN A 39 15.37 12.37 -10.62
CA GLN A 39 15.26 12.29 -9.16
C GLN A 39 13.84 11.84 -8.79
N VAL A 40 13.71 10.57 -8.42
CA VAL A 40 12.42 9.93 -8.14
C VAL A 40 12.20 9.74 -6.64
N CYS A 41 11.05 10.18 -6.15
CA CYS A 41 10.52 9.86 -4.82
C CYS A 41 9.30 8.96 -4.95
N VAL A 42 9.28 7.83 -4.25
CA VAL A 42 8.13 6.92 -4.14
C VAL A 42 7.51 7.07 -2.76
N LEU A 43 6.21 7.37 -2.69
CA LEU A 43 5.44 7.43 -1.45
C LEU A 43 4.49 6.24 -1.34
N GLU A 44 4.66 5.43 -0.30
CA GLU A 44 3.85 4.24 -0.03
C GLU A 44 3.15 4.35 1.33
N ARG A 45 1.83 4.14 1.35
CA ARG A 45 1.02 4.19 2.59
C ARG A 45 1.34 3.02 3.52
N GLY A 46 1.53 1.82 2.99
CA GLY A 46 1.78 0.60 3.75
C GLY A 46 3.22 0.46 4.24
N LYS A 47 3.49 -0.67 4.90
CA LYS A 47 4.82 -1.03 5.45
C LYS A 47 5.67 -1.74 4.38
N GLU A 48 6.98 -1.78 4.59
CA GLU A 48 7.84 -2.73 3.87
C GLU A 48 7.78 -4.10 4.57
N PHE A 49 7.10 -5.08 3.96
CA PHE A 49 7.10 -6.47 4.42
C PHE A 49 8.14 -7.27 3.64
N GLN A 50 9.12 -7.87 4.31
CA GLN A 50 10.08 -8.78 3.65
C GLN A 50 9.63 -10.25 3.75
N PRO A 51 10.07 -11.12 2.82
CA PRO A 51 9.90 -12.56 2.98
C PRO A 51 10.43 -13.03 4.35
N GLY A 52 9.55 -13.66 5.14
CA GLY A 52 9.77 -14.03 6.53
C GLY A 52 8.92 -13.21 7.52
N GLU A 53 8.32 -12.10 7.09
CA GLU A 53 7.52 -11.19 7.91
C GLU A 53 6.03 -11.20 7.56
N TYR A 54 5.62 -11.90 6.50
CA TYR A 54 4.22 -12.02 6.15
C TYR A 54 3.48 -12.90 7.17
N PRO A 55 2.24 -12.56 7.53
CA PRO A 55 1.45 -13.34 8.46
C PRO A 55 1.35 -14.81 8.06
N ASN A 56 1.74 -15.73 8.94
CA ASN A 56 1.57 -17.17 8.74
C ASN A 56 0.61 -17.80 9.76
N GLN A 57 0.22 -17.05 10.79
CA GLN A 57 -0.75 -17.45 11.81
C GLN A 57 -2.00 -16.54 11.83
N PRO A 58 -3.17 -17.05 12.28
CA PRO A 58 -4.40 -16.26 12.35
C PRO A 58 -4.25 -14.94 13.13
N LYS A 59 -3.55 -14.99 14.28
CA LYS A 59 -3.35 -13.81 15.14
C LYS A 59 -2.52 -12.72 14.45
N GLU A 60 -1.58 -13.12 13.60
CA GLU A 60 -0.77 -12.19 12.82
C GLU A 60 -1.60 -11.60 11.68
N ALA A 61 -2.40 -12.43 11.00
CA ALA A 61 -3.26 -11.97 9.92
C ALA A 61 -4.28 -10.94 10.42
N VAL A 62 -4.89 -11.16 11.59
CA VAL A 62 -5.82 -10.19 12.22
C VAL A 62 -5.14 -8.85 12.55
N LYS A 63 -3.85 -8.83 12.92
CA LYS A 63 -3.14 -7.57 13.20
C LYS A 63 -2.89 -6.75 11.94
N GLU A 64 -2.73 -7.43 10.81
CA GLU A 64 -2.48 -6.81 9.51
C GLU A 64 -3.76 -6.65 8.69
N MET A 65 -4.93 -6.97 9.26
CA MET A 65 -6.23 -6.75 8.65
C MET A 65 -6.71 -5.32 8.92
N GLN A 66 -7.20 -4.67 7.87
CA GLN A 66 -7.88 -3.39 7.94
C GLN A 66 -9.15 -3.42 7.09
N VAL A 67 -10.18 -2.72 7.54
CA VAL A 67 -11.51 -2.75 6.94
C VAL A 67 -12.14 -1.38 6.96
N ASP A 68 -12.59 -0.93 5.79
CA ASP A 68 -13.49 0.21 5.62
C ASP A 68 -14.93 -0.28 5.53
N LEU A 69 -15.80 0.28 6.37
CA LEU A 69 -17.21 -0.08 6.44
C LEU A 69 -18.10 0.99 5.79
N PRO A 70 -19.31 0.63 5.30
CA PRO A 70 -20.23 1.56 4.64
C PRO A 70 -20.67 2.76 5.50
N ASN A 71 -20.53 2.67 6.83
CA ASN A 71 -20.87 3.77 7.75
C ASN A 71 -19.71 4.76 7.97
N GLY A 72 -18.66 4.71 7.14
CA GLY A 72 -17.46 5.54 7.24
C GLY A 72 -16.49 5.14 8.36
N LYS A 73 -16.76 4.04 9.08
CA LYS A 73 -15.87 3.56 10.16
C LYS A 73 -14.75 2.70 9.58
N HIS A 74 -13.52 3.05 9.96
CA HIS A 74 -12.33 2.22 9.75
C HIS A 74 -12.05 1.31 10.94
N ILE A 75 -11.65 0.07 10.68
CA ILE A 75 -11.22 -0.92 11.68
C ILE A 75 -9.82 -1.42 11.31
N GLY A 76 -8.95 -1.57 12.30
CA GLY A 76 -7.58 -2.06 12.11
C GLY A 76 -6.56 -0.94 11.98
N SER A 77 -5.34 -1.29 11.57
CA SER A 77 -4.31 -0.31 11.27
C SER A 77 -4.45 0.16 9.82
N PRO A 78 -4.43 1.48 9.54
CA PRO A 78 -4.44 2.00 8.16
C PRO A 78 -3.25 1.54 7.28
N THR A 79 -2.25 0.89 7.90
CA THR A 79 -1.05 0.36 7.24
C THR A 79 -0.99 -1.17 7.25
N GLY A 80 -2.09 -1.83 7.64
CA GLY A 80 -2.19 -3.30 7.64
C GLY A 80 -2.14 -3.87 6.22
N LEU A 81 -1.51 -5.02 6.04
CA LEU A 81 -1.32 -5.63 4.71
C LEU A 81 -2.63 -5.91 3.95
N TYR A 82 -3.66 -6.37 4.65
CA TYR A 82 -4.92 -6.85 4.06
C TYR A 82 -5.99 -5.78 4.18
N ASP A 83 -6.32 -5.11 3.07
CA ASP A 83 -7.22 -3.96 3.06
C ASP A 83 -8.54 -4.31 2.36
N PHE A 84 -9.62 -4.35 3.16
CA PHE A 84 -10.97 -4.67 2.72
C PHE A 84 -11.84 -3.41 2.68
N HIS A 85 -12.46 -3.17 1.54
CA HIS A 85 -13.43 -2.10 1.33
C HIS A 85 -14.80 -2.74 1.24
N ILE A 86 -15.58 -2.63 2.31
CA ILE A 86 -16.92 -3.20 2.39
C ILE A 86 -17.92 -2.16 1.92
N ASN A 87 -18.65 -2.48 0.86
CA ASN A 87 -19.70 -1.63 0.29
C ASN A 87 -21.01 -2.41 0.19
N LYS A 88 -22.05 -1.72 -0.29
CA LYS A 88 -23.40 -2.29 -0.37
C LYS A 88 -23.52 -3.39 -1.42
N ASP A 89 -22.93 -3.22 -2.60
CA ASP A 89 -23.13 -4.15 -3.72
C ASP A 89 -21.86 -4.94 -4.10
N ILE A 90 -20.67 -4.36 -3.85
CA ILE A 90 -19.38 -4.98 -4.16
C ILE A 90 -18.31 -4.65 -3.13
N ASN A 91 -17.72 -5.69 -2.57
CA ASN A 91 -16.58 -5.61 -1.67
C ASN A 91 -15.29 -5.71 -2.48
N VAL A 92 -14.24 -5.00 -2.04
CA VAL A 92 -12.94 -5.01 -2.71
C VAL A 92 -11.84 -5.36 -1.74
N PHE A 93 -10.94 -6.24 -2.16
CA PHE A 93 -9.72 -6.56 -1.40
C PHE A 93 -8.47 -6.10 -2.16
N VAL A 94 -7.60 -5.37 -1.48
CA VAL A 94 -6.31 -4.93 -2.00
C VAL A 94 -5.18 -5.16 -0.99
N GLY A 95 -3.94 -5.24 -1.48
CA GLY A 95 -2.76 -5.28 -0.62
C GLY A 95 -2.21 -3.89 -0.33
N CYS A 96 -1.87 -3.60 0.92
CA CYS A 96 -1.27 -2.34 1.36
C CYS A 96 0.15 -2.56 1.91
N GLY A 97 1.16 -2.10 1.19
CA GLY A 97 2.57 -2.33 1.52
C GLY A 97 3.50 -2.01 0.36
N LEU A 98 4.80 -1.96 0.61
CA LEU A 98 5.81 -1.70 -0.42
C LEU A 98 5.82 -2.83 -1.47
N GLY A 99 5.20 -2.57 -2.62
CA GLY A 99 4.89 -3.55 -3.67
C GLY A 99 3.38 -3.71 -3.98
N GLY A 100 2.50 -3.07 -3.21
CA GLY A 100 1.04 -3.10 -3.35
C GLY A 100 0.44 -4.52 -3.35
N THR A 101 -0.63 -4.73 -4.12
CA THR A 101 -1.31 -6.03 -4.22
C THR A 101 -0.44 -7.15 -4.80
N SER A 102 0.72 -6.85 -5.40
CA SER A 102 1.66 -7.91 -5.83
C SER A 102 2.14 -8.77 -4.64
N LEU A 103 2.14 -8.20 -3.43
CA LEU A 103 2.50 -8.92 -2.20
C LEU A 103 1.52 -10.07 -1.92
N VAL A 104 0.22 -9.91 -2.24
CA VAL A 104 -0.87 -10.81 -1.82
C VAL A 104 -1.71 -11.36 -2.99
N ASN A 105 -1.34 -11.13 -4.25
CA ASN A 105 -2.05 -11.71 -5.39
C ASN A 105 -1.66 -13.18 -5.68
N ALA A 106 -2.31 -13.77 -6.69
CA ALA A 106 -2.13 -15.17 -7.06
C ALA A 106 -1.16 -15.41 -8.25
N ASN A 107 -0.38 -14.40 -8.66
CA ASN A 107 0.75 -14.46 -9.61
C ASN A 107 0.47 -14.63 -11.11
N VAL A 108 -0.76 -14.79 -11.57
CA VAL A 108 -1.02 -15.08 -12.99
C VAL A 108 -0.73 -13.88 -13.89
N SER A 109 0.10 -14.09 -14.91
CA SER A 109 0.52 -13.08 -15.88
C SER A 109 0.00 -13.41 -17.28
N LEU A 110 -1.29 -13.16 -17.52
CA LEU A 110 -1.92 -13.42 -18.81
C LEU A 110 -2.20 -12.12 -19.59
N PRO A 111 -1.93 -12.08 -20.90
CA PRO A 111 -2.40 -10.99 -21.74
C PRO A 111 -3.93 -11.08 -21.91
N ALA A 112 -4.57 -9.91 -21.94
CA ALA A 112 -5.97 -9.80 -22.33
C ALA A 112 -6.15 -10.16 -23.82
N GLU A 113 -7.37 -10.54 -24.19
CA GLU A 113 -7.65 -10.87 -25.58
C GLU A 113 -7.52 -9.62 -26.49
N PRO A 114 -6.99 -9.72 -27.72
CA PRO A 114 -6.88 -8.56 -28.62
C PRO A 114 -8.19 -7.79 -28.85
N ARG A 115 -9.34 -8.50 -28.84
CA ARG A 115 -10.68 -7.89 -28.98
C ARG A 115 -11.03 -6.92 -27.83
N VAL A 116 -10.41 -7.07 -26.65
CA VAL A 116 -10.57 -6.12 -25.53
C VAL A 116 -10.04 -4.75 -25.92
N PHE A 117 -8.93 -4.69 -26.65
CA PHE A 117 -8.33 -3.42 -27.10
C PHE A 117 -8.97 -2.85 -28.36
N ALA A 118 -9.75 -3.65 -29.10
CA ALA A 118 -10.50 -3.17 -30.26
C ALA A 118 -11.71 -2.28 -29.87
N ASP A 119 -12.14 -2.35 -28.61
CA ASP A 119 -13.20 -1.51 -28.07
C ASP A 119 -12.81 -0.03 -28.11
N THR A 120 -13.72 0.80 -28.62
CA THR A 120 -13.54 2.26 -28.75
C THR A 120 -13.48 3.00 -27.41
N ARG A 121 -13.82 2.35 -26.30
CA ARG A 121 -13.52 2.87 -24.95
C ARG A 121 -12.02 3.08 -24.73
N TRP A 122 -11.17 2.30 -25.40
CA TRP A 122 -9.75 2.61 -25.46
C TRP A 122 -9.50 3.74 -26.47
N PRO A 123 -8.77 4.81 -26.09
CA PRO A 123 -8.49 5.88 -27.02
C PRO A 123 -7.64 5.39 -28.19
N LYS A 124 -7.83 5.99 -29.35
CA LYS A 124 -7.19 5.66 -30.61
C LYS A 124 -5.67 5.58 -30.46
N GLY A 125 -5.07 6.53 -29.73
CA GLY A 125 -3.63 6.54 -29.49
C GLY A 125 -3.10 5.31 -28.74
N LEU A 126 -3.92 4.63 -27.92
CA LEU A 126 -3.55 3.34 -27.33
C LEU A 126 -3.80 2.19 -28.32
N ARG A 127 -4.91 2.23 -29.04
CA ARG A 127 -5.26 1.20 -30.04
C ARG A 127 -4.23 1.10 -31.16
N ASP A 128 -3.70 2.24 -31.59
CA ASP A 128 -2.62 2.32 -32.59
C ASP A 128 -1.29 1.72 -32.07
N ASP A 129 -1.11 1.69 -30.74
CA ASP A 129 0.12 1.23 -30.08
C ASP A 129 0.06 -0.25 -29.65
N VAL A 130 -1.06 -0.96 -29.91
CA VAL A 130 -1.26 -2.35 -29.46
C VAL A 130 -0.12 -3.26 -29.91
N ASP A 131 0.24 -3.21 -31.19
CA ASP A 131 1.30 -4.04 -31.79
C ASP A 131 2.71 -3.44 -31.65
N THR A 132 2.84 -2.30 -30.97
CA THR A 132 4.12 -1.59 -30.79
C THR A 132 4.42 -1.33 -29.32
N LEU A 133 4.12 -0.14 -28.79
CA LEU A 133 4.49 0.25 -27.43
C LEU A 133 3.79 -0.57 -26.36
N LEU A 134 2.55 -1.02 -26.59
CA LEU A 134 1.85 -1.89 -25.64
C LEU A 134 2.44 -3.30 -25.66
N ALA A 135 2.72 -3.87 -26.84
CA ALA A 135 3.42 -5.14 -26.98
C ALA A 135 4.83 -5.12 -26.37
N ASP A 136 5.57 -4.02 -26.55
CA ASP A 136 6.86 -3.79 -25.87
C ASP A 136 6.68 -3.71 -24.35
N GLY A 137 5.60 -3.08 -23.88
CA GLY A 137 5.24 -3.04 -22.46
C GLY A 137 4.99 -4.42 -21.88
N TYR A 138 4.26 -5.29 -22.59
CA TYR A 138 4.09 -6.69 -22.23
C TYR A 138 5.44 -7.41 -22.12
N ARG A 139 6.29 -7.31 -23.16
CA ARG A 139 7.61 -7.95 -23.18
C ARG A 139 8.48 -7.50 -22.01
N ARG A 140 8.55 -6.20 -21.73
CA ARG A 140 9.34 -5.65 -20.60
C ARG A 140 8.81 -6.10 -19.25
N ALA A 141 7.48 -6.15 -19.10
CA ALA A 141 6.86 -6.67 -17.89
C ALA A 141 7.21 -8.14 -17.67
N GLU A 142 7.17 -8.97 -18.71
CA GLU A 142 7.57 -10.37 -18.65
C GLU A 142 9.08 -10.54 -18.37
N GLU A 143 9.92 -9.69 -18.96
CA GLU A 143 11.37 -9.69 -18.70
C GLU A 143 11.70 -9.43 -17.22
N MET A 144 10.96 -8.52 -16.57
CA MET A 144 11.13 -8.16 -15.15
C MET A 144 10.44 -9.13 -14.18
N LEU A 145 9.22 -9.56 -14.50
CA LEU A 145 8.41 -10.42 -13.62
C LEU A 145 8.77 -11.91 -13.77
N LYS A 146 9.42 -12.29 -14.88
CA LYS A 146 9.83 -13.66 -15.23
C LYS A 146 8.70 -14.68 -15.03
N PRO A 147 7.51 -14.47 -15.60
CA PRO A 147 6.41 -15.41 -15.42
C PRO A 147 6.75 -16.75 -16.06
N THR A 148 6.53 -17.85 -15.35
CA THR A 148 6.85 -19.21 -15.78
C THR A 148 5.69 -20.14 -15.44
N PRO A 149 5.21 -20.99 -16.36
CA PRO A 149 4.20 -22.00 -16.03
C PRO A 149 4.68 -22.99 -14.97
N TYR A 150 3.75 -23.59 -14.21
CA TYR A 150 4.11 -24.64 -13.26
C TYR A 150 4.87 -25.80 -13.96
N PRO A 151 6.12 -26.12 -13.57
CA PRO A 151 6.96 -27.01 -14.35
C PRO A 151 6.43 -28.46 -14.43
N GLN A 152 6.68 -29.14 -15.55
CA GLN A 152 6.25 -30.54 -15.74
C GLN A 152 7.03 -31.54 -14.88
N ASN A 153 8.28 -31.22 -14.54
CA ASN A 153 9.16 -32.02 -13.71
C ASN A 153 8.97 -31.80 -12.19
N PHE A 154 8.06 -30.90 -11.81
CA PHE A 154 7.68 -30.70 -10.41
C PHE A 154 6.60 -31.72 -9.98
N PRO A 155 6.40 -31.93 -8.66
CA PRO A 155 5.40 -32.88 -8.15
C PRO A 155 4.01 -32.69 -8.75
N HIS A 156 3.26 -33.78 -8.90
CA HIS A 156 1.85 -33.66 -9.26
C HIS A 156 1.06 -33.00 -8.11
N ILE A 157 0.17 -32.08 -8.49
CA ILE A 157 -0.67 -31.32 -7.57
C ILE A 157 -2.12 -31.74 -7.74
N HIS A 158 -2.78 -32.09 -6.63
CA HIS A 158 -4.14 -32.61 -6.61
C HIS A 158 -5.19 -31.62 -7.17
N LYS A 159 -5.19 -30.36 -6.71
CA LYS A 159 -6.06 -29.29 -7.25
C LYS A 159 -5.91 -29.06 -8.76
N LEU A 160 -4.70 -29.23 -9.30
CA LEU A 160 -4.44 -29.11 -10.73
C LEU A 160 -5.07 -30.27 -11.52
N GLN A 161 -4.94 -31.51 -11.01
CA GLN A 161 -5.53 -32.70 -11.61
C GLN A 161 -7.05 -32.67 -11.60
N ALA A 162 -7.64 -32.16 -10.50
CA ALA A 162 -9.08 -31.96 -10.40
C ALA A 162 -9.57 -30.97 -11.46
N LEU A 163 -8.91 -29.81 -11.61
CA LEU A 163 -9.27 -28.85 -12.65
C LEU A 163 -9.09 -29.43 -14.07
N GLU A 164 -8.04 -30.22 -14.31
CA GLU A 164 -7.84 -30.91 -15.59
C GLU A 164 -9.00 -31.86 -15.92
N LYS A 165 -9.50 -32.60 -14.92
CA LYS A 165 -10.67 -33.47 -15.05
C LYS A 165 -11.94 -32.65 -15.37
N SER A 166 -12.13 -31.52 -14.68
CA SER A 166 -13.23 -30.58 -14.97
C SER A 166 -13.15 -30.07 -16.41
N ALA A 167 -11.96 -29.69 -16.88
CA ALA A 167 -11.76 -29.19 -18.24
C ALA A 167 -12.06 -30.25 -19.32
N GLN A 168 -11.65 -31.50 -19.07
CA GLN A 168 -11.96 -32.64 -19.95
C GLN A 168 -13.46 -32.89 -20.05
N TYR A 169 -14.18 -32.79 -18.94
CA TYR A 169 -15.64 -32.92 -18.91
C TYR A 169 -16.34 -31.79 -19.67
N LEU A 170 -15.89 -30.55 -19.47
CA LEU A 170 -16.40 -29.37 -20.17
C LEU A 170 -16.04 -29.36 -21.67
N ASN A 171 -15.05 -30.17 -22.08
CA ASN A 171 -14.45 -30.14 -23.41
C ASN A 171 -13.88 -28.75 -23.76
N GLU A 172 -13.21 -28.13 -22.79
CA GLU A 172 -12.66 -26.78 -22.90
C GLU A 172 -11.12 -26.79 -22.83
N LYS A 173 -10.49 -25.71 -23.30
CA LYS A 173 -9.03 -25.60 -23.34
C LYS A 173 -8.44 -25.54 -21.92
N PHE A 174 -7.54 -26.47 -21.61
CA PHE A 174 -6.79 -26.50 -20.36
C PHE A 174 -5.30 -26.27 -20.59
N TYR A 175 -4.66 -25.47 -19.74
CA TYR A 175 -3.21 -25.34 -19.68
C TYR A 175 -2.74 -24.82 -18.32
N ARG A 176 -1.40 -24.80 -18.13
CA ARG A 176 -0.77 -24.19 -16.96
C ARG A 176 -0.43 -22.73 -17.30
N PRO A 177 -1.07 -21.73 -16.66
CA PRO A 177 -0.81 -20.35 -17.00
C PRO A 177 0.59 -19.92 -16.52
N PRO A 178 1.21 -18.94 -17.21
CA PRO A 178 2.45 -18.33 -16.75
C PRO A 178 2.21 -17.57 -15.43
N ILE A 179 3.01 -17.88 -14.40
CA ILE A 179 2.90 -17.28 -13.07
C ILE A 179 4.22 -16.65 -12.61
N ASN A 180 4.15 -15.54 -11.88
CA ASN A 180 5.28 -14.82 -11.30
C ASN A 180 5.89 -15.55 -10.09
N VAL A 181 6.36 -16.78 -10.30
CA VAL A 181 6.98 -17.64 -9.28
C VAL A 181 8.26 -18.24 -9.84
N THR A 182 9.35 -18.19 -9.07
CA THR A 182 10.57 -18.92 -9.38
C THR A 182 10.53 -20.35 -8.84
N PHE A 183 11.08 -21.26 -9.63
CA PHE A 183 11.24 -22.68 -9.29
C PHE A 183 12.72 -23.06 -9.14
N GLU A 184 13.60 -22.07 -9.12
CA GLU A 184 15.04 -22.23 -9.02
C GLU A 184 15.62 -21.31 -7.93
N ASP A 185 16.68 -21.79 -7.28
CA ASP A 185 17.49 -21.00 -6.37
C ASP A 185 18.46 -20.13 -7.19
N GLY A 186 18.62 -18.87 -6.80
CA GLY A 186 19.57 -18.00 -7.49
C GLY A 186 19.46 -16.54 -7.12
N VAL A 187 20.23 -15.71 -7.81
CA VAL A 187 20.09 -14.26 -7.79
C VAL A 187 19.45 -13.85 -9.10
N ASN A 188 18.38 -13.06 -9.03
CA ASN A 188 17.68 -12.63 -10.23
C ASN A 188 18.42 -11.50 -10.97
N HIS A 189 17.86 -11.08 -12.10
CA HIS A 189 18.44 -10.11 -13.02
C HIS A 189 18.57 -8.67 -12.46
N VAL A 190 18.04 -8.39 -11.26
CA VAL A 190 18.21 -7.09 -10.55
C VAL A 190 18.98 -7.23 -9.23
N GLY A 191 19.63 -8.38 -8.99
CA GLY A 191 20.49 -8.59 -7.82
C GLY A 191 19.76 -9.06 -6.56
N VAL A 192 18.52 -9.56 -6.67
CA VAL A 192 17.75 -10.07 -5.53
C VAL A 192 17.89 -11.58 -5.41
N GLU A 193 18.25 -12.06 -4.22
CA GLU A 193 18.28 -13.49 -3.89
C GLU A 193 16.86 -14.08 -3.87
N GLN A 194 16.68 -15.19 -4.59
CA GLN A 194 15.45 -15.95 -4.72
C GLN A 194 15.68 -17.42 -4.37
N LYS A 195 14.61 -18.07 -3.94
CA LYS A 195 14.59 -19.50 -3.63
C LYS A 195 13.47 -20.17 -4.41
N ALA A 196 13.69 -21.42 -4.79
CA ALA A 196 12.68 -22.23 -5.45
C ALA A 196 11.41 -22.33 -4.60
N CYS A 197 10.24 -22.29 -5.25
CA CYS A 197 8.96 -22.48 -4.59
C CYS A 197 8.92 -23.81 -3.81
N ASN A 198 8.55 -23.74 -2.53
CA ASN A 198 8.38 -24.91 -1.66
C ASN A 198 6.97 -25.51 -1.72
N LEU A 199 6.13 -25.05 -2.65
CA LEU A 199 4.79 -25.58 -2.93
C LEU A 199 3.80 -25.45 -1.75
N CYS A 200 3.93 -24.40 -0.93
CA CYS A 200 3.15 -24.26 0.29
C CYS A 200 1.71 -23.77 0.14
N GLY A 201 1.29 -23.21 -1.00
CA GLY A 201 -0.07 -22.69 -1.18
C GLY A 201 -0.39 -21.35 -0.51
N ASP A 202 0.57 -20.69 0.16
CA ASP A 202 0.33 -19.44 0.92
C ASP A 202 0.58 -18.15 0.09
N CYS A 203 0.48 -18.22 -1.24
CA CYS A 203 0.85 -17.09 -2.11
C CYS A 203 0.04 -15.81 -1.84
N VAL A 204 -1.24 -15.96 -1.46
CA VAL A 204 -2.20 -14.85 -1.32
C VAL A 204 -2.24 -14.24 0.09
N SER A 205 -1.50 -14.82 1.05
CA SER A 205 -1.18 -14.20 2.34
C SER A 205 0.20 -13.52 2.35
N GLY A 206 0.96 -13.62 1.25
CA GLY A 206 2.34 -13.15 1.16
C GLY A 206 3.36 -14.28 1.26
N CYS A 207 4.33 -14.27 0.34
CA CYS A 207 5.31 -15.35 0.22
C CYS A 207 6.49 -15.14 1.17
N ASN A 208 6.57 -15.98 2.21
CA ASN A 208 7.69 -15.98 3.15
C ASN A 208 8.97 -16.69 2.63
N HIS A 209 8.95 -17.21 1.41
CA HIS A 209 9.98 -18.11 0.89
C HIS A 209 10.81 -17.52 -0.25
N LYS A 210 10.71 -16.21 -0.53
CA LYS A 210 11.45 -15.52 -1.62
C LYS A 210 11.18 -16.06 -3.04
N ALA A 211 10.16 -16.91 -3.21
CA ALA A 211 9.86 -17.55 -4.49
C ALA A 211 8.96 -16.70 -5.40
N LYS A 212 8.17 -15.80 -4.82
CA LYS A 212 7.20 -14.97 -5.54
C LYS A 212 7.89 -13.75 -6.15
N ASN A 213 7.78 -13.55 -7.46
CA ASN A 213 8.33 -12.38 -8.18
C ASN A 213 7.41 -11.17 -8.04
N THR A 214 7.22 -10.70 -6.80
CA THR A 214 6.47 -9.48 -6.50
C THR A 214 7.22 -8.25 -6.99
N VAL A 215 6.56 -7.09 -7.04
CA VAL A 215 7.18 -5.81 -7.41
C VAL A 215 8.34 -5.45 -6.45
N LEU A 216 8.24 -5.88 -5.18
CA LEU A 216 9.29 -5.79 -4.16
C LEU A 216 10.54 -6.62 -4.49
N MET A 217 10.41 -7.66 -5.32
CA MET A 217 11.50 -8.57 -5.69
C MET A 217 12.13 -8.23 -7.05
N ASN A 218 11.64 -7.21 -7.77
CA ASN A 218 12.17 -6.80 -9.08
C ASN A 218 12.24 -5.26 -9.28
N TYR A 219 11.13 -4.62 -9.64
CA TYR A 219 11.06 -3.22 -10.03
C TYR A 219 11.51 -2.24 -8.95
N LEU A 220 11.13 -2.46 -7.68
CA LEU A 220 11.51 -1.55 -6.59
C LEU A 220 13.01 -1.64 -6.22
N PRO A 221 13.61 -2.85 -6.10
CA PRO A 221 15.06 -2.99 -6.03
C PRO A 221 15.78 -2.32 -7.21
N ASP A 222 15.27 -2.47 -8.42
CA ASP A 222 15.82 -1.83 -9.61
C ASP A 222 15.74 -0.30 -9.55
N ALA A 223 14.60 0.25 -9.14
CA ALA A 223 14.44 1.68 -8.92
C ALA A 223 15.44 2.21 -7.88
N LYS A 224 15.59 1.49 -6.75
CA LYS A 224 16.54 1.84 -5.68
C LYS A 224 17.98 1.81 -6.18
N ASN A 225 18.36 0.79 -6.95
CA ASN A 225 19.70 0.65 -7.54
C ASN A 225 20.03 1.80 -8.50
N ASN A 226 19.01 2.44 -9.09
CA ASN A 226 19.16 3.60 -9.97
C ASN A 226 18.86 4.94 -9.28
N GLY A 227 18.83 4.97 -7.94
CA GLY A 227 18.79 6.22 -7.16
C GLY A 227 17.40 6.69 -6.72
N ALA A 228 16.34 5.91 -6.93
CA ALA A 228 15.02 6.25 -6.39
C ALA A 228 15.02 6.23 -4.85
N GLU A 229 14.40 7.24 -4.25
CA GLU A 229 14.16 7.32 -2.82
C GLU A 229 12.73 6.81 -2.53
N ILE A 230 12.57 5.93 -1.56
CA ILE A 230 11.31 5.23 -1.31
C ILE A 230 10.94 5.47 0.15
N TYR A 231 9.75 6.01 0.43
CA TYR A 231 9.28 6.26 1.78
C TYR A 231 7.99 5.49 2.03
N THR A 232 7.99 4.65 3.06
CA THR A 232 6.83 3.86 3.49
C THR A 232 6.12 4.51 4.66
N GLN A 233 4.88 4.10 4.93
CA GLN A 233 4.02 4.73 5.94
C GLN A 233 3.78 6.23 5.68
N VAL A 234 3.70 6.61 4.41
CA VAL A 234 3.38 7.96 3.94
C VAL A 234 2.06 7.91 3.19
N SER A 235 0.99 8.44 3.78
CA SER A 235 -0.33 8.47 3.15
C SER A 235 -0.53 9.81 2.45
N VAL A 236 -0.55 9.81 1.12
CA VAL A 236 -0.93 11.00 0.35
C VAL A 236 -2.43 11.25 0.50
N SER A 237 -2.80 12.50 0.78
CA SER A 237 -4.19 12.92 0.96
C SER A 237 -4.76 13.53 -0.33
N TYR A 238 -4.12 14.56 -0.88
CA TYR A 238 -4.57 15.24 -2.08
C TYR A 238 -3.40 15.92 -2.81
N LEU A 239 -3.65 16.35 -4.03
CA LEU A 239 -2.74 17.11 -4.87
C LEU A 239 -3.25 18.52 -5.04
N GLU A 240 -2.31 19.45 -5.12
CA GLU A 240 -2.59 20.85 -5.40
C GLU A 240 -1.63 21.36 -6.46
N ARG A 241 -2.14 22.21 -7.35
CA ARG A 241 -1.34 22.88 -8.36
C ARG A 241 -0.99 24.29 -7.88
N GLN A 242 0.30 24.57 -7.75
CA GLN A 242 0.79 25.90 -7.38
C GLN A 242 1.77 26.41 -8.45
N GLU A 243 1.32 27.40 -9.21
CA GLU A 243 2.06 27.95 -10.36
C GLU A 243 2.56 26.84 -11.30
N ASN A 244 3.88 26.64 -11.34
CA ASN A 244 4.56 25.68 -12.20
C ASN A 244 4.86 24.33 -11.54
N ARG A 245 4.52 24.15 -10.25
CA ARG A 245 4.83 22.93 -9.48
C ARG A 245 3.59 22.28 -8.88
N TRP A 246 3.71 21.01 -8.54
CA TRP A 246 2.72 20.27 -7.78
C TRP A 246 3.10 20.24 -6.32
N LEU A 247 2.13 20.42 -5.44
CA LEU A 247 2.24 20.10 -4.02
C LEU A 247 1.54 18.78 -3.77
N VAL A 248 2.27 17.83 -3.19
CA VAL A 248 1.76 16.52 -2.79
C VAL A 248 1.57 16.55 -1.28
N HIS A 249 0.33 16.66 -0.84
CA HIS A 249 -0.02 16.74 0.58
C HIS A 249 -0.12 15.33 1.17
N TYR A 250 0.56 15.07 2.29
CA TYR A 250 0.66 13.74 2.90
C TYR A 250 0.64 13.78 4.43
N GLN A 251 0.39 12.60 5.02
CA GLN A 251 0.48 12.35 6.46
C GLN A 251 1.45 11.21 6.73
N LEU A 252 2.19 11.32 7.83
CA LEU A 252 3.03 10.24 8.34
C LEU A 252 2.19 9.28 9.18
N MET A 253 2.24 8.00 8.86
CA MET A 253 1.48 6.96 9.52
C MET A 253 2.32 6.25 10.59
N ASN A 254 1.67 5.78 11.66
CA ASN A 254 2.30 5.05 12.77
C ASN A 254 3.43 5.82 13.49
N THR A 255 3.44 7.15 13.40
CA THR A 255 4.35 8.04 14.15
C THR A 255 3.70 8.55 15.42
N GLY A 256 2.36 8.52 15.49
CA GLY A 256 1.58 9.11 16.56
C GLY A 256 1.08 10.52 16.26
N GLN A 257 1.51 11.13 15.14
CA GLN A 257 0.99 12.43 14.68
C GLN A 257 -0.53 12.40 14.47
N GLU A 258 -1.06 11.25 14.05
CA GLU A 258 -2.48 10.97 13.92
C GLU A 258 -3.26 11.16 15.24
N LYS A 259 -2.64 10.92 16.40
CA LYS A 259 -3.28 11.11 17.72
C LYS A 259 -3.42 12.58 18.12
N PHE A 260 -2.72 13.46 17.41
CA PHE A 260 -2.67 14.90 17.64
C PHE A 260 -3.43 15.71 16.59
N ASN A 261 -4.08 15.04 15.63
CA ASN A 261 -4.71 15.67 14.46
C ASN A 261 -3.72 16.63 13.78
N ALA A 262 -2.50 16.17 13.54
CA ALA A 262 -1.49 16.96 12.86
C ALA A 262 -2.01 17.37 11.46
N PRO A 263 -1.77 18.61 11.02
CA PRO A 263 -1.99 18.98 9.63
C PRO A 263 -1.20 18.11 8.66
N THR A 264 -1.59 18.11 7.38
CA THR A 264 -0.80 17.50 6.32
C THR A 264 0.55 18.20 6.19
N MET A 265 1.58 17.41 5.91
CA MET A 265 2.85 17.89 5.37
C MET A 265 2.73 17.95 3.83
N PHE A 266 3.67 18.61 3.16
CA PHE A 266 3.75 18.57 1.71
C PHE A 266 5.17 18.37 1.19
N ILE A 267 5.29 17.78 0.00
CA ILE A 267 6.49 17.88 -0.84
C ILE A 267 6.12 18.52 -2.17
N SER A 268 7.05 19.29 -2.75
CA SER A 268 6.86 19.84 -4.09
C SER A 268 7.42 18.90 -5.16
N ALA A 269 6.83 18.92 -6.35
CA ALA A 269 7.28 18.11 -7.48
C ALA A 269 7.13 18.85 -8.82
N ASP A 270 8.03 18.58 -9.76
CA ASP A 270 7.84 19.02 -11.15
C ASP A 270 6.75 18.17 -11.81
N MET A 271 6.79 16.85 -11.59
CA MET A 271 5.84 15.86 -12.09
C MET A 271 5.32 14.94 -10.99
N VAL A 272 4.04 14.60 -11.06
CA VAL A 272 3.39 13.61 -10.20
C VAL A 272 2.83 12.47 -11.04
N ILE A 273 3.07 11.24 -10.59
CA ILE A 273 2.48 10.02 -11.14
C ILE A 273 1.67 9.34 -10.05
N LEU A 274 0.35 9.34 -10.22
CA LEU A 274 -0.58 8.56 -9.42
C LEU A 274 -0.52 7.09 -9.85
N ALA A 275 -0.11 6.25 -8.92
CA ALA A 275 -0.04 4.80 -9.07
C ALA A 275 -0.47 4.09 -7.76
N ALA A 276 -1.41 4.69 -7.03
CA ALA A 276 -1.92 4.26 -5.73
C ALA A 276 -2.96 3.12 -5.84
N GLY A 277 -3.09 2.54 -7.03
CA GLY A 277 -4.09 1.53 -7.37
C GLY A 277 -5.44 2.18 -7.70
N THR A 278 -6.35 1.36 -8.23
CA THR A 278 -7.69 1.77 -8.67
C THR A 278 -8.40 2.66 -7.65
N LEU A 279 -8.46 2.20 -6.40
CA LEU A 279 -9.12 2.92 -5.31
C LEU A 279 -8.34 4.17 -4.92
N GLY A 280 -7.04 4.03 -4.61
CA GLY A 280 -6.23 5.13 -4.06
C GLY A 280 -6.02 6.29 -5.03
N SER A 281 -5.76 6.03 -6.31
CA SER A 281 -5.55 7.09 -7.31
C SER A 281 -6.84 7.88 -7.54
N THR A 282 -7.97 7.18 -7.61
CA THR A 282 -9.30 7.81 -7.72
C THR A 282 -9.62 8.63 -6.46
N GLU A 283 -9.38 8.08 -5.27
CA GLU A 283 -9.64 8.76 -3.99
C GLU A 283 -8.83 10.05 -3.84
N ILE A 284 -7.53 10.02 -4.19
CA ILE A 284 -6.66 11.21 -4.17
C ILE A 284 -7.17 12.28 -5.12
N LEU A 285 -7.56 11.92 -6.35
CA LEU A 285 -8.10 12.89 -7.31
C LEU A 285 -9.46 13.44 -6.86
N LEU A 286 -10.33 12.63 -6.25
CA LEU A 286 -11.62 13.09 -5.72
C LEU A 286 -11.42 14.11 -4.60
N ARG A 287 -10.47 13.86 -3.69
CA ARG A 287 -10.10 14.82 -2.65
C ARG A 287 -9.49 16.09 -3.24
N SER A 288 -8.64 15.94 -4.26
CA SER A 288 -8.04 17.08 -4.99
C SER A 288 -9.10 17.93 -5.67
N GLN A 289 -10.11 17.32 -6.29
CA GLN A 289 -11.26 18.00 -6.89
C GLN A 289 -12.07 18.76 -5.84
N ALA A 290 -12.35 18.13 -4.70
CA ALA A 290 -13.05 18.79 -3.58
C ALA A 290 -12.26 19.97 -3.00
N LYS A 291 -10.93 19.99 -3.18
CA LYS A 291 -10.02 21.09 -2.84
C LYS A 291 -9.86 22.13 -3.95
N GLY A 292 -10.55 21.97 -5.07
CA GLY A 292 -10.61 22.95 -6.15
C GLY A 292 -9.72 22.67 -7.34
N LEU A 293 -9.07 21.50 -7.44
CA LEU A 293 -8.34 21.08 -8.64
C LEU A 293 -9.34 20.72 -9.76
N PRO A 294 -9.38 21.44 -10.89
CA PRO A 294 -10.24 21.06 -12.01
C PRO A 294 -9.84 19.70 -12.59
N VAL A 295 -10.80 18.78 -12.66
CA VAL A 295 -10.65 17.45 -13.27
C VAL A 295 -11.97 17.05 -13.94
N SER A 296 -11.92 16.08 -14.84
CA SER A 296 -13.10 15.55 -15.54
C SER A 296 -14.23 15.13 -14.58
N ASN A 297 -15.48 15.33 -15.01
CA ASN A 297 -16.67 14.83 -14.32
C ASN A 297 -16.83 13.30 -14.43
N GLN A 298 -16.02 12.63 -15.25
CA GLN A 298 -15.95 11.17 -15.34
C GLN A 298 -15.11 10.55 -14.22
N LEU A 299 -14.50 11.37 -13.34
CA LEU A 299 -13.77 10.86 -12.19
C LEU A 299 -14.65 9.99 -11.29
N GLY A 300 -14.18 8.78 -11.01
CA GLY A 300 -14.87 7.76 -10.23
C GLY A 300 -15.82 6.88 -11.04
N HIS A 301 -16.09 7.18 -12.31
CA HIS A 301 -16.95 6.35 -13.15
C HIS A 301 -16.20 5.17 -13.78
N TYR A 302 -16.95 4.22 -14.34
CA TYR A 302 -16.44 3.02 -15.01
C TYR A 302 -15.65 2.08 -14.11
N PHE A 303 -15.98 2.03 -12.82
CA PHE A 303 -15.41 1.05 -11.91
C PHE A 303 -15.88 -0.36 -12.31
N THR A 304 -14.95 -1.31 -12.29
CA THR A 304 -15.24 -2.72 -12.56
C THR A 304 -14.51 -3.64 -11.58
N GLY A 305 -15.16 -4.76 -11.24
CA GLY A 305 -14.60 -5.86 -10.46
C GLY A 305 -13.94 -6.94 -11.33
N ASN A 306 -13.79 -6.68 -12.64
CA ASN A 306 -13.21 -7.60 -13.63
C ASN A 306 -13.97 -8.93 -13.77
N GLY A 307 -15.27 -8.92 -13.46
CA GLY A 307 -16.10 -10.12 -13.42
C GLY A 307 -15.63 -11.18 -12.42
N ASP A 308 -14.95 -10.77 -11.34
CA ASP A 308 -14.41 -11.72 -10.36
C ASP A 308 -15.52 -12.56 -9.70
N VAL A 309 -15.33 -13.88 -9.69
CA VAL A 309 -16.13 -14.80 -8.88
C VAL A 309 -15.21 -15.76 -8.13
N LEU A 310 -15.41 -15.86 -6.81
CA LEU A 310 -14.85 -16.89 -5.95
C LEU A 310 -15.94 -17.91 -5.64
N ALA A 311 -15.70 -19.18 -5.90
CA ALA A 311 -16.65 -20.26 -5.63
C ALA A 311 -15.91 -21.54 -5.26
N PHE A 312 -16.66 -22.57 -4.83
CA PHE A 312 -16.09 -23.81 -4.35
C PHE A 312 -16.83 -25.05 -4.87
N GLY A 313 -16.08 -26.08 -5.26
CA GLY A 313 -16.59 -27.44 -5.33
C GLY A 313 -16.28 -28.13 -4.01
N TYR A 314 -17.25 -28.16 -3.09
CA TYR A 314 -17.08 -28.63 -1.71
C TYR A 314 -17.26 -30.15 -1.59
N ASN A 315 -16.44 -30.76 -0.74
CA ASN A 315 -16.53 -32.17 -0.34
C ASN A 315 -16.49 -33.19 -1.51
N THR A 316 -15.71 -32.89 -2.55
CA THR A 316 -15.53 -33.72 -3.75
C THR A 316 -15.07 -35.14 -3.40
N GLU A 317 -15.30 -36.09 -4.30
CA GLU A 317 -14.73 -37.43 -4.21
C GLU A 317 -13.20 -37.42 -4.32
N GLN A 318 -12.66 -36.46 -5.09
CA GLN A 318 -11.23 -36.29 -5.24
C GLN A 318 -10.63 -35.55 -4.03
N VAL A 319 -9.44 -35.99 -3.63
CA VAL A 319 -8.59 -35.18 -2.74
C VAL A 319 -8.10 -33.99 -3.56
N ILE A 320 -8.27 -32.78 -3.02
CA ILE A 320 -7.85 -31.53 -3.67
C ILE A 320 -6.57 -30.99 -3.04
N ASN A 321 -6.46 -31.08 -1.71
CA ASN A 321 -5.35 -30.52 -0.93
C ASN A 321 -5.13 -29.02 -1.21
N GLY A 322 -6.22 -28.23 -1.15
CA GLY A 322 -6.24 -26.82 -1.53
C GLY A 322 -5.93 -25.82 -0.41
N VAL A 323 -5.48 -26.24 0.78
CA VAL A 323 -5.22 -25.34 1.92
C VAL A 323 -3.72 -25.26 2.20
N GLY A 324 -3.20 -24.04 2.25
CA GLY A 324 -1.78 -23.76 2.42
C GLY A 324 -1.18 -24.23 3.75
N PHE A 325 0.15 -24.23 3.84
CA PHE A 325 0.85 -24.78 5.00
C PHE A 325 0.74 -23.89 6.24
N GLY A 326 0.66 -22.57 6.06
CA GLY A 326 0.77 -21.62 7.16
C GLY A 326 2.15 -21.74 7.81
N ASP A 327 2.19 -21.93 9.13
CA ASP A 327 3.43 -22.12 9.88
C ASP A 327 3.93 -23.58 9.93
N ARG A 328 3.22 -24.52 9.28
CA ARG A 328 3.56 -25.95 9.30
C ARG A 328 4.76 -26.27 8.39
N PRO A 329 5.64 -27.20 8.79
CA PRO A 329 6.86 -27.48 8.04
C PRO A 329 6.56 -28.21 6.73
N ALA A 330 6.94 -27.59 5.60
CA ALA A 330 6.72 -28.11 4.26
C ALA A 330 7.24 -29.53 4.03
N SER A 331 8.37 -29.91 4.66
CA SER A 331 8.96 -31.26 4.54
C SER A 331 8.09 -32.40 5.06
N LYS A 332 6.99 -32.08 5.77
CA LYS A 332 6.04 -33.05 6.33
C LYS A 332 4.66 -32.99 5.68
N GLN A 333 4.48 -32.20 4.62
CA GLN A 333 3.18 -31.98 4.00
C GLN A 333 3.17 -32.47 2.55
N GLU A 334 1.99 -32.89 2.08
CA GLU A 334 1.76 -33.08 0.64
C GLU A 334 1.78 -31.72 -0.07
N PRO A 335 2.42 -31.60 -1.25
CA PRO A 335 2.45 -30.35 -2.00
C PRO A 335 1.06 -29.80 -2.32
N VAL A 336 0.85 -28.51 -2.00
CA VAL A 336 -0.33 -27.73 -2.44
C VAL A 336 -0.03 -27.07 -3.79
N GLY A 337 1.21 -26.63 -3.99
CA GLY A 337 1.63 -25.86 -5.17
C GLY A 337 1.47 -24.34 -4.97
N PRO A 338 1.88 -23.53 -5.95
CA PRO A 338 1.46 -22.13 -6.03
C PRO A 338 -0.07 -21.98 -6.00
N CYS A 339 -0.57 -20.80 -5.61
CA CYS A 339 -2.02 -20.59 -5.49
C CYS A 339 -2.80 -20.96 -6.75
N ILE A 340 -2.32 -20.55 -7.92
CA ILE A 340 -2.86 -20.98 -9.21
C ILE A 340 -1.79 -21.72 -9.99
N THR A 341 -2.14 -22.86 -10.57
CA THR A 341 -1.28 -23.68 -11.43
C THR A 341 -1.95 -24.14 -12.71
N GLY A 342 -3.28 -24.04 -12.81
CA GLY A 342 -4.06 -24.46 -13.98
C GLY A 342 -5.18 -23.48 -14.30
N ILE A 343 -5.56 -23.45 -15.58
CA ILE A 343 -6.65 -22.63 -16.10
C ILE A 343 -7.46 -23.41 -17.14
N VAL A 344 -8.79 -23.26 -17.08
CA VAL A 344 -9.73 -23.58 -18.15
C VAL A 344 -10.08 -22.28 -18.85
N ASP A 345 -9.71 -22.16 -20.11
CA ASP A 345 -9.76 -20.91 -20.87
C ASP A 345 -10.87 -20.95 -21.90
N MET A 346 -11.96 -20.23 -21.61
CA MET A 346 -13.17 -20.14 -22.44
C MET A 346 -13.31 -18.74 -23.05
N ARG A 347 -12.23 -17.95 -23.17
CA ARG A 347 -12.31 -16.54 -23.62
C ARG A 347 -12.73 -16.37 -25.08
N GLN A 348 -12.39 -17.31 -25.94
CA GLN A 348 -12.58 -17.25 -27.40
C GLN A 348 -14.04 -17.52 -27.82
N GLN A 349 -15.00 -16.79 -27.23
CA GLN A 349 -16.43 -16.87 -27.58
C GLN A 349 -16.78 -15.92 -28.73
N PRO A 350 -17.84 -16.19 -29.52
CA PRO A 350 -18.31 -15.28 -30.58
C PRO A 350 -18.60 -13.86 -30.08
N VAL A 351 -19.17 -13.74 -28.88
CA VAL A 351 -19.35 -12.47 -28.16
C VAL A 351 -18.28 -12.39 -27.08
N LEU A 352 -17.45 -11.35 -27.12
CA LEU A 352 -16.33 -11.15 -26.18
C LEU A 352 -16.79 -11.28 -24.73
N ASP A 353 -17.89 -10.60 -24.37
CA ASP A 353 -18.36 -10.52 -22.99
C ASP A 353 -18.94 -11.84 -22.44
N ASN A 354 -19.08 -12.87 -23.30
CA ASN A 354 -19.45 -14.21 -22.86
C ASN A 354 -18.23 -15.07 -22.47
N GLY A 355 -17.01 -14.59 -22.78
CA GLY A 355 -15.77 -15.28 -22.48
C GLY A 355 -15.43 -15.21 -21.00
N MET A 356 -14.85 -16.30 -20.48
CA MET A 356 -14.39 -16.36 -19.09
C MET A 356 -13.18 -17.28 -18.96
N VAL A 357 -12.51 -17.23 -17.82
CA VAL A 357 -11.52 -18.23 -17.43
C VAL A 357 -11.88 -18.80 -16.06
N ILE A 358 -11.62 -20.09 -15.85
CA ILE A 358 -11.74 -20.74 -14.54
C ILE A 358 -10.35 -21.17 -14.11
N GLU A 359 -9.87 -20.62 -12.99
CA GLU A 359 -8.61 -20.96 -12.36
C GLU A 359 -8.85 -21.75 -11.08
N GLU A 360 -7.94 -22.65 -10.78
CA GLU A 360 -7.93 -23.35 -9.49
C GLU A 360 -7.08 -22.58 -8.49
N GLY A 361 -7.54 -22.49 -7.23
CA GLY A 361 -6.92 -21.68 -6.18
C GLY A 361 -6.50 -22.48 -4.94
N SER A 362 -5.66 -21.87 -4.09
CA SER A 362 -5.44 -22.35 -2.72
C SER A 362 -5.85 -21.31 -1.68
N ILE A 363 -6.36 -21.80 -0.55
CA ILE A 363 -6.76 -21.00 0.61
C ILE A 363 -5.56 -20.86 1.56
N PRO A 364 -5.22 -19.66 2.05
CA PRO A 364 -4.10 -19.49 2.98
C PRO A 364 -4.20 -20.35 4.25
N GLY A 365 -3.09 -20.97 4.65
CA GLY A 365 -3.02 -21.76 5.88
C GLY A 365 -3.30 -20.94 7.15
N ALA A 366 -3.07 -19.62 7.10
CA ALA A 366 -3.33 -18.69 8.19
C ALA A 366 -4.81 -18.61 8.61
N ILE A 367 -5.76 -19.00 7.75
CA ILE A 367 -7.20 -19.04 8.07
C ILE A 367 -7.75 -20.47 8.15
N ALA A 368 -6.91 -21.48 8.03
CA ALA A 368 -7.32 -22.88 8.11
C ALA A 368 -8.19 -23.24 9.34
N PRO A 369 -7.96 -22.72 10.56
CA PRO A 369 -8.75 -23.10 11.73
C PRO A 369 -10.25 -22.77 11.65
N ILE A 370 -10.67 -21.80 10.83
CA ILE A 370 -12.07 -21.38 10.72
C ILE A 370 -12.82 -22.05 9.55
N LEU A 371 -12.10 -22.64 8.60
CA LEU A 371 -12.67 -23.20 7.37
C LEU A 371 -13.70 -24.33 7.62
N PRO A 372 -13.48 -25.31 8.52
CA PRO A 372 -14.41 -26.43 8.69
C PRO A 372 -15.82 -25.98 9.06
N SER A 373 -15.94 -25.05 10.01
CA SER A 373 -17.24 -24.50 10.43
C SER A 373 -17.87 -23.64 9.33
N SER A 374 -17.08 -22.83 8.63
CA SER A 374 -17.58 -21.93 7.60
C SER A 374 -18.12 -22.68 6.39
N PHE A 375 -17.40 -23.68 5.89
CA PHE A 375 -17.85 -24.48 4.74
C PHE A 375 -19.03 -25.39 5.07
N ALA A 376 -19.05 -26.02 6.25
CA ALA A 376 -20.19 -26.86 6.66
C ALA A 376 -21.50 -26.06 6.78
N ALA A 377 -21.41 -24.78 7.22
CA ALA A 377 -22.56 -23.89 7.24
C ALA A 377 -22.96 -23.45 5.83
N ALA A 378 -22.00 -23.02 5.00
CA ALA A 378 -22.26 -22.56 3.64
C ALA A 378 -22.85 -23.66 2.74
N GLY A 379 -22.31 -24.87 2.77
CA GLY A 379 -22.80 -26.00 1.96
C GLY A 379 -24.24 -26.41 2.28
N LYS A 380 -24.70 -26.24 3.53
CA LYS A 380 -26.10 -26.54 3.93
C LYS A 380 -27.10 -25.47 3.51
N ILE A 381 -26.65 -24.22 3.41
CA ILE A 381 -27.52 -23.05 3.17
C ILE A 381 -27.53 -22.67 1.69
N LEU A 382 -26.39 -22.82 1.00
CA LEU A 382 -26.12 -22.29 -0.34
C LEU A 382 -25.69 -23.37 -1.34
N GLY A 383 -25.45 -24.60 -0.87
CA GLY A 383 -24.87 -25.65 -1.72
C GLY A 383 -25.90 -26.33 -2.62
N GLU A 384 -25.50 -26.55 -3.87
CA GLU A 384 -26.22 -27.43 -4.81
C GLU A 384 -25.43 -28.74 -4.97
N ASP A 385 -26.04 -29.84 -4.51
CA ASP A 385 -25.46 -31.17 -4.53
C ASP A 385 -25.49 -31.75 -5.95
N THR A 386 -24.31 -32.03 -6.52
CA THR A 386 -24.20 -32.45 -7.92
C THR A 386 -24.35 -33.97 -8.13
N ASP A 387 -24.48 -34.76 -7.04
CA ASP A 387 -24.74 -36.20 -7.06
C ASP A 387 -25.91 -36.58 -6.12
N GLN A 388 -26.64 -37.67 -6.38
CA GLN A 388 -27.81 -38.11 -5.59
C GLN A 388 -27.70 -39.54 -5.02
N GLY A 389 -26.51 -40.15 -5.01
CA GLY A 389 -26.27 -41.48 -4.42
C GLY A 389 -26.45 -41.56 -2.89
N ILE A 390 -27.14 -42.60 -2.40
CA ILE A 390 -27.40 -42.81 -0.95
C ILE A 390 -26.13 -43.21 -0.19
N GLY A 391 -25.22 -43.96 -0.82
CA GLY A 391 -23.94 -44.36 -0.23
C GLY A 391 -22.97 -43.18 -0.09
N ASP A 392 -23.03 -42.25 -1.04
CA ASP A 392 -22.14 -41.09 -1.12
C ASP A 392 -22.49 -40.07 -0.03
N ARG A 393 -23.78 -39.85 0.24
CA ARG A 393 -24.25 -39.02 1.36
C ARG A 393 -23.73 -39.44 2.74
N LEU A 394 -23.48 -40.73 2.96
CA LEU A 394 -22.91 -41.20 4.22
C LEU A 394 -21.42 -40.85 4.29
N GLN A 395 -20.68 -41.05 3.20
CA GLN A 395 -19.25 -40.71 3.13
C GLN A 395 -19.01 -39.20 3.25
N GLU A 396 -19.85 -38.39 2.62
CA GLU A 396 -19.80 -36.93 2.72
C GLU A 396 -20.00 -36.43 4.15
N LYS A 397 -20.98 -36.98 4.88
CA LYS A 397 -21.21 -36.64 6.29
C LYS A 397 -20.06 -37.09 7.18
N LEU A 398 -19.44 -38.23 6.88
CA LEU A 398 -18.24 -38.69 7.60
C LEU A 398 -17.07 -37.72 7.36
N ARG A 399 -16.84 -37.29 6.12
CA ARG A 399 -15.81 -36.29 5.78
C ARG A 399 -16.08 -34.92 6.42
N GLU A 400 -17.33 -34.46 6.48
CA GLU A 400 -17.69 -33.22 7.17
C GLU A 400 -17.40 -33.33 8.69
N ALA A 401 -17.80 -34.44 9.31
CA ALA A 401 -17.51 -34.71 10.72
C ALA A 401 -16.00 -34.79 10.99
N GLU A 402 -15.24 -35.39 10.07
CA GLU A 402 -13.77 -35.45 10.14
C GLU A 402 -13.17 -34.04 10.10
N SER A 403 -13.57 -33.16 9.17
CA SER A 403 -13.07 -31.78 9.14
C SER A 403 -13.40 -30.99 10.41
N LEU A 404 -14.61 -31.16 10.96
CA LEU A 404 -15.03 -30.48 12.19
C LEU A 404 -14.27 -30.95 13.43
N THR A 405 -13.74 -32.18 13.42
CA THR A 405 -13.03 -32.79 14.57
C THR A 405 -11.51 -32.73 14.45
N HIS A 406 -10.97 -32.91 13.24
CA HIS A 406 -9.54 -33.02 12.95
C HIS A 406 -8.98 -31.83 12.14
N GLY A 407 -9.83 -30.89 11.71
CA GLY A 407 -9.44 -29.62 11.10
C GLY A 407 -9.42 -29.62 9.56
N ALA A 408 -9.03 -28.47 8.99
CA ALA A 408 -9.15 -28.16 7.55
C ALA A 408 -8.30 -29.03 6.59
N TYR A 409 -7.37 -29.82 7.12
CA TYR A 409 -6.44 -30.63 6.33
C TYR A 409 -6.89 -32.09 6.20
N THR A 410 -8.10 -32.38 6.65
CA THR A 410 -8.76 -33.70 6.63
C THR A 410 -10.20 -33.54 6.20
N GLY A 411 -10.84 -34.64 5.79
CA GLY A 411 -12.26 -34.64 5.46
C GLY A 411 -12.68 -33.69 4.34
N ALA A 412 -13.86 -33.10 4.46
CA ALA A 412 -14.51 -32.30 3.43
C ALA A 412 -13.70 -31.08 2.97
N VAL A 413 -13.02 -30.38 3.88
CA VAL A 413 -12.21 -29.20 3.52
C VAL A 413 -10.97 -29.59 2.70
N ARG A 414 -10.33 -30.74 2.98
CA ARG A 414 -9.24 -31.28 2.15
C ARG A 414 -9.71 -31.61 0.73
N ASN A 415 -10.98 -31.96 0.61
CA ASN A 415 -11.67 -32.32 -0.63
C ASN A 415 -12.48 -31.14 -1.19
N THR A 416 -11.98 -29.91 -1.05
CA THR A 416 -12.68 -28.71 -1.55
C THR A 416 -11.86 -28.01 -2.62
N GLN A 417 -12.40 -27.93 -3.83
CA GLN A 417 -11.81 -27.22 -4.97
C GLN A 417 -12.18 -25.74 -4.87
N THR A 418 -11.17 -24.86 -4.89
CA THR A 418 -11.41 -23.42 -5.02
C THR A 418 -11.40 -23.05 -6.49
N TYR A 419 -12.43 -22.32 -6.93
CA TYR A 419 -12.52 -21.76 -8.26
C TYR A 419 -12.43 -20.23 -8.20
N LEU A 420 -11.57 -19.67 -9.04
CA LEU A 420 -11.41 -18.24 -9.27
C LEU A 420 -11.77 -17.98 -10.73
N VAL A 421 -12.75 -17.12 -10.97
CA VAL A 421 -13.23 -16.84 -12.32
C VAL A 421 -13.07 -15.36 -12.62
N MET A 422 -12.67 -15.05 -13.85
CA MET A 422 -12.75 -13.70 -14.40
C MET A 422 -13.56 -13.73 -15.69
N THR A 423 -14.38 -12.69 -15.87
CA THR A 423 -15.28 -12.54 -17.01
C THR A 423 -15.54 -11.05 -17.27
N HIS A 424 -16.56 -10.72 -18.05
CA HIS A 424 -16.89 -9.35 -18.42
C HIS A 424 -18.21 -8.89 -17.79
N ASP A 425 -18.11 -8.10 -16.72
CA ASP A 425 -19.20 -7.23 -16.25
C ASP A 425 -19.32 -5.96 -17.13
N ASP A 426 -20.38 -5.18 -16.89
CA ASP A 426 -20.71 -3.96 -17.63
C ASP A 426 -19.86 -2.73 -17.27
N ALA A 427 -18.99 -2.82 -16.25
CA ALA A 427 -18.21 -1.72 -15.70
C ALA A 427 -19.06 -0.47 -15.33
N ALA A 428 -20.30 -0.65 -14.86
CA ALA A 428 -21.17 0.47 -14.50
C ALA A 428 -20.95 1.01 -13.08
N GLY A 429 -19.97 0.49 -12.33
CA GLY A 429 -19.70 0.93 -10.96
C GLY A 429 -19.22 2.38 -10.88
N ARG A 430 -19.50 3.02 -9.75
CA ARG A 430 -19.07 4.38 -9.44
C ARG A 430 -18.41 4.47 -8.07
N MET A 431 -17.25 5.12 -8.04
CA MET A 431 -16.54 5.50 -6.83
C MET A 431 -16.79 6.98 -6.50
N TYR A 432 -17.02 7.30 -5.24
CA TYR A 432 -17.20 8.67 -4.77
C TYR A 432 -16.75 8.79 -3.31
N LEU A 433 -16.62 10.02 -2.81
CA LEU A 433 -16.30 10.27 -1.41
C LEU A 433 -17.58 10.48 -0.60
N GLU A 434 -17.71 9.75 0.50
CA GLU A 434 -18.72 9.96 1.53
C GLU A 434 -18.02 10.17 2.87
N ASN A 435 -18.17 11.36 3.47
CA ASN A 435 -17.47 11.73 4.71
C ASN A 435 -15.94 11.52 4.64
N ASP A 436 -15.33 11.92 3.53
CA ASP A 436 -13.88 11.77 3.26
C ASP A 436 -13.38 10.31 3.18
N ARG A 437 -14.29 9.35 2.98
CA ARG A 437 -13.98 7.94 2.71
C ARG A 437 -14.47 7.57 1.32
N LEU A 438 -13.68 6.76 0.61
CA LEU A 438 -14.09 6.19 -0.66
C LEU A 438 -15.23 5.18 -0.45
N SER A 439 -16.30 5.35 -1.22
CA SER A 439 -17.44 4.44 -1.30
C SER A 439 -17.63 3.98 -2.74
N ILE A 440 -18.14 2.77 -2.92
CA ILE A 440 -18.46 2.18 -4.23
C ILE A 440 -19.95 1.89 -4.31
N GLU A 441 -20.59 2.41 -5.35
CA GLU A 441 -21.99 2.14 -5.69
C GLU A 441 -22.06 1.40 -7.03
N TRP A 442 -22.81 0.30 -7.07
CA TRP A 442 -23.03 -0.46 -8.30
C TRP A 442 -24.33 -1.26 -8.20
N GLU A 443 -25.44 -0.54 -8.36
CA GLU A 443 -26.76 -1.13 -8.19
C GLU A 443 -26.98 -2.33 -9.13
N GLY A 444 -27.27 -3.49 -8.54
CA GLY A 444 -27.66 -4.68 -9.29
C GLY A 444 -26.54 -5.46 -9.96
N VAL A 445 -25.26 -5.17 -9.67
CA VAL A 445 -24.11 -5.90 -10.25
C VAL A 445 -24.24 -7.42 -10.07
N GLY A 446 -24.57 -7.88 -8.87
CA GLY A 446 -24.71 -9.32 -8.57
C GLY A 446 -25.89 -10.02 -9.28
N LYS A 447 -26.76 -9.26 -9.97
CA LYS A 447 -27.90 -9.76 -10.76
C LYS A 447 -27.63 -9.79 -12.26
N GLN A 448 -26.44 -9.38 -12.71
CA GLN A 448 -26.10 -9.41 -14.13
C GLN A 448 -26.12 -10.86 -14.64
N PRO A 449 -26.66 -11.12 -15.85
CA PRO A 449 -26.76 -12.48 -16.41
C PRO A 449 -25.42 -13.23 -16.52
N ILE A 450 -24.30 -12.52 -16.52
CA ILE A 450 -22.99 -13.12 -16.57
C ILE A 450 -22.68 -13.95 -15.33
N PHE A 451 -23.09 -13.51 -14.14
CA PHE A 451 -22.81 -14.24 -12.89
C PHE A 451 -23.60 -15.54 -12.79
N GLN A 452 -24.84 -15.56 -13.31
CA GLN A 452 -25.59 -16.81 -13.43
C GLN A 452 -24.86 -17.80 -14.34
N ARG A 453 -24.37 -17.34 -15.50
CA ARG A 453 -23.65 -18.19 -16.45
C ARG A 453 -22.35 -18.75 -15.86
N VAL A 454 -21.63 -17.94 -15.09
CA VAL A 454 -20.46 -18.39 -14.33
C VAL A 454 -20.88 -19.47 -13.34
N ASN A 455 -21.96 -19.27 -12.60
CA ASN A 455 -22.47 -20.27 -11.66
C ASN A 455 -22.81 -21.61 -12.36
N ASP A 456 -23.56 -21.55 -13.47
CA ASP A 456 -23.93 -22.73 -14.26
C ASP A 456 -22.69 -23.50 -14.73
N ARG A 457 -21.67 -22.78 -15.22
CA ARG A 457 -20.40 -23.39 -15.65
C ARG A 457 -19.61 -24.01 -14.49
N LEU A 458 -19.66 -23.42 -13.30
CA LEU A 458 -18.99 -23.95 -12.12
C LEU A 458 -19.69 -25.20 -11.56
N GLU A 459 -21.02 -25.29 -11.70
CA GLU A 459 -21.76 -26.52 -11.40
C GLU A 459 -21.32 -27.64 -12.35
N GLU A 460 -21.27 -27.37 -13.66
CA GLU A 460 -20.77 -28.32 -14.67
C GLU A 460 -19.32 -28.73 -14.39
N ALA A 461 -18.45 -27.80 -13.99
CA ALA A 461 -17.06 -28.07 -13.62
C ALA A 461 -16.94 -28.94 -12.36
N THR A 462 -17.88 -28.83 -11.43
CA THR A 462 -17.87 -29.57 -10.15
C THR A 462 -18.44 -30.97 -10.28
N ARG A 463 -19.41 -31.18 -11.19
CA ARG A 463 -20.04 -32.48 -11.45
C ARG A 463 -19.06 -33.64 -11.65
N PRO A 464 -18.00 -33.57 -12.49
CA PRO A 464 -17.05 -34.67 -12.64
C PRO A 464 -16.20 -34.93 -11.38
N LEU A 465 -16.20 -34.04 -10.40
CA LEU A 465 -15.50 -34.20 -9.12
C LEU A 465 -16.39 -34.82 -8.04
N GLY A 466 -17.71 -34.90 -8.26
CA GLY A 466 -18.68 -35.44 -7.30
C GLY A 466 -18.72 -34.63 -6.00
N GLY A 467 -18.86 -33.30 -6.10
CA GLY A 467 -18.93 -32.40 -4.94
C GLY A 467 -20.14 -31.49 -4.97
N THR A 468 -20.38 -30.76 -3.89
CA THR A 468 -21.43 -29.73 -3.80
C THR A 468 -20.89 -28.41 -4.35
N GLN A 469 -21.54 -27.83 -5.36
CA GLN A 469 -21.20 -26.48 -5.79
C GLN A 469 -21.67 -25.50 -4.71
N ILE A 470 -20.73 -24.75 -4.14
CA ILE A 470 -21.01 -23.63 -3.26
C ILE A 470 -20.70 -22.38 -4.07
N PRO A 471 -21.71 -21.55 -4.39
CA PRO A 471 -21.46 -20.28 -5.04
C PRO A 471 -20.70 -19.35 -4.09
N ASN A 472 -20.41 -18.13 -4.52
CA ASN A 472 -19.71 -17.17 -3.66
C ASN A 472 -20.39 -17.10 -2.26
N PRO A 473 -19.68 -17.38 -1.14
CA PRO A 473 -20.29 -17.50 0.18
C PRO A 473 -21.02 -16.23 0.67
N ILE A 474 -20.72 -15.07 0.06
CA ILE A 474 -21.39 -13.79 0.30
C ILE A 474 -22.59 -13.60 -0.64
N TRP A 475 -22.64 -14.33 -1.76
CA TRP A 475 -23.72 -14.30 -2.75
C TRP A 475 -24.89 -15.20 -2.31
N SER A 476 -25.69 -14.68 -1.38
CA SER A 476 -26.95 -15.30 -0.96
C SER A 476 -28.08 -14.29 -0.84
N ASN A 477 -29.33 -14.76 -0.93
CA ASN A 477 -30.53 -13.96 -0.64
C ASN A 477 -30.51 -13.31 0.77
N VAL A 478 -29.70 -13.84 1.69
CA VAL A 478 -29.55 -13.34 3.07
C VAL A 478 -28.55 -12.18 3.17
N PHE A 479 -27.60 -12.10 2.23
CA PHE A 479 -26.51 -11.10 2.19
C PHE A 479 -26.53 -10.28 0.88
N GLY A 480 -27.71 -9.96 0.36
CA GLY A 480 -27.87 -8.94 -0.68
C GLY A 480 -27.41 -9.31 -2.11
N HIS A 481 -26.75 -10.46 -2.32
CA HIS A 481 -25.96 -10.79 -3.53
C HIS A 481 -24.65 -9.99 -3.66
N ASP A 482 -24.01 -9.64 -2.54
CA ASP A 482 -22.78 -8.83 -2.57
C ASP A 482 -21.63 -9.62 -3.22
N LEU A 483 -20.91 -8.99 -4.15
CA LEU A 483 -19.73 -9.56 -4.81
C LEU A 483 -18.45 -9.24 -4.03
N ILE A 484 -17.38 -10.01 -4.28
CA ILE A 484 -16.03 -9.64 -3.85
C ILE A 484 -15.11 -9.63 -5.07
N SER A 485 -14.36 -8.54 -5.25
CA SER A 485 -13.34 -8.43 -6.28
C SER A 485 -11.96 -8.25 -5.66
N VAL A 486 -10.99 -8.91 -6.28
CA VAL A 486 -9.55 -8.74 -6.02
C VAL A 486 -8.85 -8.03 -7.19
N HIS A 487 -9.62 -7.72 -8.24
CA HIS A 487 -9.19 -7.06 -9.47
C HIS A 487 -9.98 -5.77 -9.74
N PRO A 488 -10.01 -4.81 -8.81
CA PRO A 488 -10.65 -3.51 -9.07
C PRO A 488 -9.94 -2.78 -10.21
N LEU A 489 -10.68 -2.28 -11.20
CA LEU A 489 -10.19 -1.44 -12.29
C LEU A 489 -11.10 -0.22 -12.51
N GLY A 490 -10.62 0.79 -13.23
CA GLY A 490 -11.42 1.96 -13.63
C GLY A 490 -11.46 3.10 -12.60
N GLY A 491 -12.30 4.11 -12.82
CA GLY A 491 -12.36 5.31 -11.99
C GLY A 491 -11.54 6.50 -12.50
N CYS A 492 -10.40 6.25 -13.15
CA CYS A 492 -9.58 7.27 -13.80
C CYS A 492 -9.30 6.89 -15.26
N ILE A 493 -10.33 6.49 -15.99
CA ILE A 493 -10.16 5.77 -17.27
C ILE A 493 -9.50 6.61 -18.37
N LEU A 494 -8.75 5.92 -19.24
CA LEU A 494 -8.25 6.47 -20.51
C LEU A 494 -9.42 6.83 -21.43
N ALA A 495 -9.34 7.99 -22.06
CA ALA A 495 -10.29 8.43 -23.09
C ALA A 495 -9.64 9.39 -24.09
N GLU A 496 -10.42 9.77 -25.12
CA GLU A 496 -10.02 10.77 -26.11
C GLU A 496 -10.07 12.19 -25.54
N ASP A 497 -11.01 12.45 -24.62
CA ASP A 497 -11.29 13.76 -24.05
C ASP A 497 -11.89 13.65 -22.63
N ALA A 498 -12.03 14.80 -21.98
CA ALA A 498 -12.53 14.91 -20.61
C ALA A 498 -14.03 14.58 -20.45
N GLU A 499 -14.80 14.49 -21.53
CA GLU A 499 -16.22 14.13 -21.45
C GLU A 499 -16.40 12.62 -21.32
N HIS A 500 -15.41 11.85 -21.76
CA HIS A 500 -15.46 10.39 -21.83
C HIS A 500 -14.47 9.68 -20.89
N GLY A 501 -13.57 10.40 -20.22
CA GLY A 501 -12.66 9.83 -19.23
C GLY A 501 -11.87 10.88 -18.46
N VAL A 502 -10.89 10.42 -17.67
CA VAL A 502 -10.13 11.26 -16.73
C VAL A 502 -8.73 11.56 -17.23
N VAL A 503 -8.16 10.65 -18.02
CA VAL A 503 -6.82 10.79 -18.57
C VAL A 503 -6.81 10.57 -20.08
N ASN A 504 -5.91 11.24 -20.79
CA ASN A 504 -5.70 11.02 -22.22
C ASN A 504 -4.99 9.68 -22.48
N HIS A 505 -4.77 9.33 -23.76
CA HIS A 505 -4.10 8.07 -24.14
C HIS A 505 -2.69 7.84 -23.56
N LYS A 506 -2.04 8.86 -22.99
CA LYS A 506 -0.71 8.77 -22.33
C LYS A 506 -0.80 8.65 -20.81
N GLY A 507 -2.01 8.71 -20.25
CA GLY A 507 -2.25 8.77 -18.82
C GLY A 507 -2.20 10.19 -18.23
N GLN A 508 -2.13 11.26 -19.03
CA GLN A 508 -2.14 12.65 -18.51
C GLN A 508 -3.55 13.05 -18.09
N VAL A 509 -3.70 13.61 -16.89
CA VAL A 509 -4.99 14.01 -16.33
C VAL A 509 -5.55 15.21 -17.10
N PHE A 510 -6.81 15.12 -17.53
CA PHE A 510 -7.52 16.25 -18.12
C PHE A 510 -7.73 17.37 -17.10
N SER A 511 -7.42 18.60 -17.48
CA SER A 511 -7.49 19.79 -16.61
C SER A 511 -8.81 20.55 -16.68
N SER A 512 -9.82 19.95 -17.31
CA SER A 512 -11.14 20.54 -17.54
C SER A 512 -12.21 19.45 -17.49
N GLN A 513 -13.48 19.87 -17.56
CA GLN A 513 -14.63 18.96 -17.65
C GLN A 513 -14.97 18.58 -19.10
N GLN A 514 -14.38 19.27 -20.09
CA GLN A 514 -14.66 19.10 -21.52
C GLN A 514 -13.40 19.36 -22.36
N GLY A 515 -13.33 18.73 -23.54
CA GLY A 515 -12.21 18.88 -24.47
C GLY A 515 -10.96 18.11 -24.04
N THR A 516 -9.81 18.49 -24.59
CA THR A 516 -8.56 17.71 -24.52
C THR A 516 -7.45 18.39 -23.73
N ASP A 517 -7.77 19.44 -22.98
CA ASP A 517 -6.79 20.16 -22.17
C ASP A 517 -6.32 19.26 -21.03
N ILE A 518 -5.01 19.24 -20.80
CA ILE A 518 -4.36 18.36 -19.84
C ILE A 518 -3.44 19.11 -18.90
N TYR A 519 -3.21 18.51 -17.74
CA TYR A 519 -2.06 18.82 -16.91
C TYR A 519 -0.82 18.10 -17.48
N GLU A 520 0.11 18.87 -18.04
CA GLU A 520 1.30 18.32 -18.72
C GLU A 520 2.17 17.42 -17.82
N ASN A 521 2.14 17.67 -16.51
CA ASN A 521 2.98 17.05 -15.49
C ASN A 521 2.21 16.23 -14.43
N LEU A 522 0.95 15.88 -14.67
CA LEU A 522 0.19 14.99 -13.78
C LEU A 522 -0.33 13.78 -14.56
N TYR A 523 0.10 12.60 -14.12
CA TYR A 523 -0.21 11.33 -14.78
C TYR A 523 -0.90 10.35 -13.83
N VAL A 524 -1.68 9.43 -14.38
CA VAL A 524 -2.14 8.20 -13.72
C VAL A 524 -1.63 7.00 -14.51
N ALA A 525 -1.06 6.00 -13.85
CA ALA A 525 -0.39 4.87 -14.50
C ALA A 525 -0.63 3.52 -13.79
N ASP A 526 -1.84 3.29 -13.27
CA ASP A 526 -2.23 2.05 -12.59
C ASP A 526 -3.57 1.48 -13.10
N GLY A 527 -4.16 0.53 -12.37
CA GLY A 527 -5.42 -0.12 -12.74
C GLY A 527 -6.63 0.83 -12.90
N SER A 528 -6.57 2.05 -12.36
CA SER A 528 -7.65 3.03 -12.51
C SER A 528 -7.84 3.51 -13.95
N VAL A 529 -6.80 3.40 -14.79
CA VAL A 529 -6.83 3.90 -16.17
C VAL A 529 -7.47 2.93 -17.16
N ILE A 530 -7.74 1.70 -16.72
CA ILE A 530 -8.30 0.65 -17.58
C ILE A 530 -9.81 0.90 -17.77
N PRO A 531 -10.30 1.10 -19.00
CA PRO A 531 -11.67 1.57 -19.25
C PRO A 531 -12.73 0.46 -19.29
N ARG A 532 -12.32 -0.81 -19.15
CA ARG A 532 -13.23 -1.97 -19.20
C ARG A 532 -12.63 -3.21 -18.55
N THR A 533 -13.47 -4.22 -18.34
CA THR A 533 -13.06 -5.57 -17.97
C THR A 533 -12.08 -6.19 -18.95
N LEU A 534 -11.11 -6.94 -18.42
CA LEU A 534 -10.07 -7.63 -19.20
C LEU A 534 -10.38 -9.11 -19.41
N GLY A 535 -11.25 -9.72 -18.58
CA GLY A 535 -11.61 -11.14 -18.66
C GLY A 535 -10.47 -12.09 -18.27
N VAL A 536 -9.39 -11.56 -17.69
CA VAL A 536 -8.21 -12.26 -17.14
C VAL A 536 -7.59 -11.45 -16.01
N ASN A 537 -6.64 -12.03 -15.27
CA ASN A 537 -5.93 -11.33 -14.20
C ASN A 537 -5.25 -10.06 -14.77
N PRO A 538 -5.46 -8.89 -14.15
CA PRO A 538 -5.17 -7.62 -14.79
C PRO A 538 -3.69 -7.21 -14.72
N LEU A 539 -2.88 -7.85 -13.87
CA LEU A 539 -1.56 -7.35 -13.51
C LEU A 539 -0.65 -7.11 -14.72
N LEU A 540 -0.70 -8.00 -15.71
CA LEU A 540 0.19 -7.93 -16.86
C LEU A 540 -0.23 -6.80 -17.81
N THR A 541 -1.53 -6.63 -18.04
CA THR A 541 -2.07 -5.50 -18.81
C THR A 541 -1.81 -4.16 -18.12
N ILE A 542 -2.00 -4.06 -16.80
CA ILE A 542 -1.65 -2.86 -16.02
C ILE A 542 -0.16 -2.54 -16.19
N SER A 543 0.69 -3.56 -16.12
CA SER A 543 2.14 -3.40 -16.29
C SER A 543 2.50 -2.91 -17.70
N ALA A 544 1.88 -3.48 -18.74
CA ALA A 544 2.09 -3.09 -20.13
C ALA A 544 1.65 -1.65 -20.41
N VAL A 545 0.50 -1.23 -19.87
CA VAL A 545 0.01 0.16 -19.98
C VAL A 545 0.95 1.11 -19.24
N ALA A 546 1.43 0.76 -18.04
CA ALA A 546 2.36 1.59 -17.29
C ALA A 546 3.73 1.74 -17.99
N GLU A 547 4.27 0.66 -18.55
CA GLU A 547 5.50 0.69 -19.38
C GLU A 547 5.33 1.59 -20.61
N ARG A 548 4.18 1.49 -21.28
CA ARG A 548 3.82 2.37 -22.41
C ARG A 548 3.73 3.84 -21.98
N CYS A 549 3.08 4.15 -20.85
CA CYS A 549 3.03 5.50 -20.31
C CYS A 549 4.43 6.05 -20.03
N CYS A 550 5.31 5.27 -19.39
CA CYS A 550 6.69 5.69 -19.11
C CYS A 550 7.50 5.93 -20.40
N ALA A 551 7.34 5.09 -21.42
CA ALA A 551 7.99 5.27 -22.71
C ALA A 551 7.54 6.57 -23.41
N LEU A 552 6.25 6.89 -23.34
CA LEU A 552 5.69 8.13 -23.89
C LEU A 552 6.16 9.36 -23.11
N ILE A 553 6.17 9.30 -21.77
CA ILE A 553 6.72 10.36 -20.92
C ILE A 553 8.17 10.67 -21.30
N ALA A 554 9.00 9.62 -21.44
CA ALA A 554 10.40 9.77 -21.79
C ALA A 554 10.56 10.36 -23.19
N LYS A 555 9.79 9.86 -24.17
CA LYS A 555 9.79 10.39 -25.55
C LYS A 555 9.44 11.87 -25.60
N ASP A 556 8.37 12.27 -24.92
CA ASP A 556 7.89 13.67 -24.92
C ASP A 556 8.92 14.63 -24.30
N ARG A 557 9.78 14.14 -23.40
CA ARG A 557 10.81 14.93 -22.70
C ARG A 557 12.23 14.76 -23.25
N GLY A 558 12.40 13.94 -24.29
CA GLY A 558 13.73 13.60 -24.81
C GLY A 558 14.59 12.83 -23.79
N TRP A 559 13.97 12.17 -22.83
CA TRP A 559 14.68 11.29 -21.88
C TRP A 559 14.97 9.93 -22.53
N THR A 560 16.10 9.35 -22.18
CA THR A 560 16.48 7.99 -22.62
C THR A 560 16.40 7.05 -21.43
N ILE A 561 15.49 6.07 -21.47
CA ILE A 561 15.40 5.02 -20.46
C ILE A 561 16.43 3.93 -20.82
N ASN A 562 17.37 3.67 -19.93
CA ASN A 562 18.26 2.52 -20.07
C ASN A 562 17.53 1.23 -19.63
N TYR A 563 17.20 0.35 -20.58
CA TYR A 563 16.54 -0.93 -20.31
C TYR A 563 17.50 -2.08 -19.99
N ASP A 564 18.82 -1.86 -20.01
CA ASP A 564 19.79 -2.93 -19.72
C ASP A 564 19.71 -3.36 -18.26
N LEU A 565 19.38 -4.63 -18.05
CA LEU A 565 19.29 -5.27 -16.73
C LEU A 565 20.65 -5.85 -16.36
N SER A 566 21.65 -4.98 -16.22
CA SER A 566 22.95 -5.39 -15.69
C SER A 566 22.76 -5.79 -14.22
N SER A 567 23.16 -7.01 -13.85
CA SER A 567 23.11 -7.55 -12.48
C SER A 567 24.03 -6.83 -11.48
N VAL A 568 24.45 -5.61 -11.81
CA VAL A 568 25.31 -4.76 -11.00
C VAL A 568 24.49 -4.30 -9.80
N ILE A 569 24.70 -5.02 -8.69
CA ILE A 569 24.49 -4.50 -7.35
C ILE A 569 25.25 -3.17 -7.33
N ALA A 570 24.53 -2.04 -7.26
CA ALA A 570 25.17 -0.77 -6.94
C ALA A 570 26.07 -1.06 -5.72
N PRO A 571 27.38 -0.75 -5.75
CA PRO A 571 28.29 -1.12 -4.68
C PRO A 571 27.60 -0.73 -3.39
N THR A 572 27.42 -1.71 -2.51
CA THR A 572 26.94 -1.42 -1.17
C THR A 572 27.95 -0.45 -0.59
N ASN A 573 27.71 0.86 -0.70
CA ASN A 573 27.90 1.74 0.43
C ASN A 573 27.10 1.00 1.49
N SER A 574 27.79 0.21 2.30
CA SER A 574 27.19 -0.67 3.28
C SER A 574 26.19 0.18 4.03
N THR A 575 24.90 0.07 3.70
CA THR A 575 23.88 0.80 4.43
C THR A 575 24.10 0.33 5.86
N PRO A 576 24.53 1.22 6.77
CA PRO A 576 24.90 0.79 8.11
C PRO A 576 23.76 -0.07 8.65
N THR A 577 24.07 -1.25 9.19
CA THR A 577 23.06 -2.13 9.75
C THR A 577 22.19 -1.27 10.69
N ALA A 578 20.91 -1.15 10.38
CA ALA A 578 20.02 -0.25 11.11
C ALA A 578 20.12 -0.55 12.61
N LYS A 579 20.50 0.46 13.39
CA LYS A 579 20.70 0.32 14.83
C LYS A 579 19.38 0.51 15.55
N ILE A 580 19.28 -0.05 16.76
CA ILE A 580 18.10 0.15 17.60
C ILE A 580 18.01 1.65 17.91
N GLY A 581 16.88 2.24 17.54
CA GLY A 581 16.60 3.65 17.76
C GLY A 581 15.32 3.85 18.56
N ILE A 582 15.01 5.10 18.87
CA ILE A 582 13.79 5.50 19.56
C ILE A 582 13.14 6.68 18.85
N GLN A 583 11.81 6.69 18.80
CA GLN A 583 11.04 7.81 18.30
C GLN A 583 9.89 8.15 19.25
N PHE A 584 9.45 9.41 19.23
CA PHE A 584 8.21 9.86 19.87
C PHE A 584 7.67 11.10 19.15
N THR A 585 6.38 11.36 19.30
CA THR A 585 5.73 12.56 18.76
C THR A 585 5.32 13.51 19.87
N GLU A 586 5.68 14.77 19.73
CA GLU A 586 5.42 15.86 20.67
C GLU A 586 4.52 16.93 20.01
N LYS A 587 3.58 17.47 20.79
CA LYS A 587 2.80 18.66 20.42
C LYS A 587 3.03 19.76 21.45
N MET A 588 3.45 20.94 21.00
CA MET A 588 3.59 22.13 21.84
C MET A 588 2.79 23.30 21.26
N ARG A 589 2.21 24.13 22.14
CA ARG A 589 1.39 25.28 21.73
C ARG A 589 1.63 26.48 22.62
N GLY A 590 1.52 27.68 22.06
CA GLY A 590 1.66 28.91 22.81
C GLY A 590 1.46 30.13 21.92
N PHE A 591 2.15 31.22 22.28
CA PHE A 591 1.98 32.51 21.62
C PHE A 591 3.32 33.06 21.16
N PHE A 592 3.29 33.72 20.01
CA PHE A 592 4.46 34.23 19.30
C PHE A 592 4.19 35.66 18.81
N SER A 593 5.22 36.51 18.83
CA SER A 593 5.12 37.90 18.38
C SER A 593 6.21 38.25 17.38
N THR A 594 5.82 38.82 16.25
CA THR A 594 6.73 39.44 15.28
C THR A 594 7.12 40.88 15.66
N LYS A 595 6.43 41.46 16.66
CA LYS A 595 6.64 42.84 17.12
C LYS A 595 7.68 42.96 18.24
N VAL A 596 7.89 41.88 19.00
CA VAL A 596 8.83 41.84 20.13
C VAL A 596 9.86 40.75 19.86
N LYS A 597 11.13 41.15 19.75
CA LYS A 597 12.22 40.28 19.27
C LYS A 597 13.39 40.15 20.26
N ASP A 598 13.37 40.94 21.32
CA ASP A 598 14.40 41.02 22.35
C ASP A 598 14.13 40.05 23.52
N ASP A 599 12.87 39.92 23.95
CA ASP A 599 12.48 39.20 25.17
C ASP A 599 11.35 38.18 24.95
N TYR A 600 11.50 36.94 25.44
CA TYR A 600 10.55 35.85 25.20
C TYR A 600 9.21 36.04 25.93
N GLN A 601 9.24 36.50 27.19
CA GLN A 601 8.05 36.66 28.02
C GLN A 601 7.18 37.81 27.49
N LYS A 602 7.79 38.95 27.17
CA LYS A 602 7.10 40.08 26.53
C LYS A 602 6.56 39.67 25.16
N ALA A 603 7.31 38.90 24.38
CA ALA A 603 6.86 38.41 23.08
C ALA A 603 5.65 37.47 23.21
N ALA A 604 5.66 36.53 24.15
CA ALA A 604 4.53 35.64 24.41
C ALA A 604 3.28 36.40 24.90
N GLN A 605 3.45 37.40 25.79
CA GLN A 605 2.36 38.26 26.25
C GLN A 605 1.76 39.09 25.11
N GLN A 606 2.61 39.68 24.26
CA GLN A 606 2.18 40.45 23.10
C GLN A 606 1.49 39.55 22.06
N GLY A 607 2.04 38.36 21.78
CA GLY A 607 1.42 37.37 20.89
C GLY A 607 0.04 36.93 21.39
N LYS A 608 -0.14 36.78 22.70
CA LYS A 608 -1.44 36.49 23.30
C LYS A 608 -2.43 37.63 23.12
N LYS A 609 -1.98 38.88 23.31
CA LYS A 609 -2.80 40.08 23.09
C LYS A 609 -3.23 40.22 21.63
N ASP A 610 -2.35 39.87 20.71
CA ASP A 610 -2.58 39.95 19.27
C ASP A 610 -3.27 38.71 18.68
N ILE A 611 -3.58 37.69 19.50
CA ILE A 611 -4.17 36.41 19.06
C ILE A 611 -3.29 35.76 17.97
N SER A 612 -1.99 35.69 18.24
CA SER A 612 -0.96 35.15 17.36
C SER A 612 -0.44 33.82 17.92
N PRO A 613 -1.15 32.70 17.66
CA PRO A 613 -0.76 31.39 18.13
C PRO A 613 0.45 30.87 17.35
N LEU A 614 1.25 30.05 18.03
CA LEU A 614 2.23 29.19 17.38
C LEU A 614 2.07 27.79 17.99
N GLU A 615 1.96 26.78 17.14
CA GLU A 615 1.97 25.37 17.55
C GLU A 615 2.82 24.52 16.60
N PHE A 616 3.38 23.44 17.12
CA PHE A 616 3.96 22.40 16.28
C PHE A 616 3.48 21.02 16.72
N THR A 617 3.43 20.09 15.77
CA THR A 617 3.35 18.65 16.03
C THR A 617 4.50 17.99 15.28
N VAL A 618 5.46 17.44 16.01
CA VAL A 618 6.69 16.89 15.42
C VAL A 618 7.01 15.52 15.98
N THR A 619 7.58 14.67 15.14
CA THR A 619 8.16 13.38 15.52
C THR A 619 9.66 13.53 15.62
N VAL A 620 10.20 13.21 16.79
CA VAL A 620 11.63 13.12 17.07
C VAL A 620 12.07 11.68 16.85
N ILE A 621 13.16 11.48 16.11
CA ILE A 621 13.68 10.18 15.68
C ILE A 621 15.17 10.12 15.99
N ALA A 622 15.58 9.27 16.91
CA ALA A 622 16.98 8.89 17.09
C ALA A 622 17.18 7.49 16.52
N ASP A 623 17.91 7.37 15.42
CA ASP A 623 18.18 6.10 14.73
C ASP A 623 19.25 5.24 15.43
N ASP A 624 20.00 5.83 16.35
CA ASP A 624 20.96 5.16 17.24
C ASP A 624 20.73 5.55 18.70
N LEU A 625 20.09 4.67 19.46
CA LEU A 625 19.86 4.87 20.89
C LEU A 625 21.17 4.96 21.68
N GLU A 626 22.23 4.25 21.30
CA GLU A 626 23.50 4.33 22.04
C GLU A 626 24.14 5.70 21.90
N LEU A 627 24.15 6.25 20.69
CA LEU A 627 24.69 7.58 20.46
C LEU A 627 23.86 8.63 21.21
N LEU A 628 22.52 8.55 21.15
CA LEU A 628 21.63 9.46 21.88
C LEU A 628 21.90 9.47 23.39
N LEU A 629 22.18 8.31 24.00
CA LEU A 629 22.37 8.20 25.45
C LEU A 629 23.79 8.57 25.91
N ASN A 630 24.79 8.43 25.06
CA ASN A 630 26.21 8.57 25.44
C ASN A 630 26.86 9.85 24.94
N ASP A 631 26.32 10.49 23.89
CA ASP A 631 26.83 11.74 23.34
C ASP A 631 25.74 12.83 23.41
N PRO A 632 25.82 13.76 24.38
CA PRO A 632 24.86 14.85 24.50
C PRO A 632 24.77 15.75 23.25
N GLN A 633 25.85 15.82 22.45
CA GLN A 633 25.87 16.62 21.22
C GLN A 633 25.26 15.89 20.03
N HIS A 634 24.98 14.59 20.15
CA HIS A 634 24.37 13.83 19.06
C HIS A 634 22.91 14.25 18.85
N PRO A 635 22.55 14.78 17.66
CA PRO A 635 21.19 15.19 17.39
C PRO A 635 20.33 14.00 16.95
N ALA A 636 19.15 13.87 17.57
CA ALA A 636 18.02 13.17 16.96
C ALA A 636 17.41 14.03 15.84
N LYS A 637 16.73 13.41 14.88
CA LYS A 637 16.09 14.10 13.76
C LYS A 637 14.65 14.48 14.06
N ILE A 638 14.16 15.55 13.43
CA ILE A 638 12.80 16.06 13.58
C ILE A 638 12.11 16.13 12.22
N VAL A 639 10.88 15.61 12.15
CA VAL A 639 9.94 15.80 11.04
C VAL A 639 8.56 16.16 11.56
N GLY A 640 7.78 16.95 10.83
CA GLY A 640 6.40 17.29 11.23
C GLY A 640 5.91 18.62 10.69
N THR A 641 5.04 19.28 11.45
CA THR A 641 4.37 20.51 11.03
C THR A 641 4.45 21.60 12.08
N VAL A 642 4.46 22.85 11.61
CA VAL A 642 4.38 24.05 12.44
C VAL A 642 3.27 24.96 11.92
N THR A 643 2.34 25.35 12.77
CA THR A 643 1.25 26.29 12.45
C THR A 643 1.52 27.62 13.13
N ALA A 644 1.72 28.67 12.33
CA ALA A 644 1.94 30.02 12.81
C ALA A 644 1.33 31.04 11.83
N PRO A 645 0.03 31.38 11.99
CA PRO A 645 -0.72 32.20 11.01
C PRO A 645 -0.12 33.59 10.72
N VAL A 646 0.65 34.14 11.67
CA VAL A 646 1.35 35.43 11.49
C VAL A 646 2.59 35.33 10.59
N ILE A 647 3.07 34.11 10.33
CA ILE A 647 4.23 33.80 9.46
C ILE A 647 3.73 33.28 8.11
N SER A 648 2.83 32.30 8.13
CA SER A 648 2.26 31.63 6.95
C SER A 648 0.79 31.33 7.21
N SER A 649 -0.08 31.56 6.23
CA SER A 649 -1.52 31.22 6.31
C SER A 649 -1.73 29.73 6.52
N ASP A 650 -0.91 28.92 5.86
CA ASP A 650 -0.99 27.47 5.84
C ASP A 650 0.12 26.84 6.71
N PRO A 651 -0.10 25.61 7.23
CA PRO A 651 0.90 24.91 8.02
C PRO A 651 2.23 24.75 7.28
N LEU A 652 3.31 25.00 7.99
CA LEU A 652 4.68 24.83 7.52
C LEU A 652 5.11 23.37 7.66
N THR A 653 5.83 22.84 6.67
CA THR A 653 6.41 21.49 6.74
C THR A 653 7.84 21.53 7.26
N VAL A 654 8.15 20.64 8.21
CA VAL A 654 9.51 20.36 8.70
C VAL A 654 9.99 19.04 8.12
N THR A 655 10.89 19.11 7.15
CA THR A 655 11.56 17.93 6.57
C THR A 655 12.98 17.72 7.10
N LYS A 656 13.57 18.75 7.72
CA LYS A 656 14.91 18.72 8.29
C LYS A 656 14.92 19.45 9.63
N GLY A 657 15.18 18.72 10.70
CA GLY A 657 15.42 19.33 12.01
C GLY A 657 16.28 18.44 12.89
N ASP A 658 16.87 19.05 13.89
CA ASP A 658 17.74 18.41 14.87
C ASP A 658 17.22 18.69 16.29
N PHE A 659 17.23 17.66 17.12
CA PHE A 659 16.87 17.67 18.53
C PHE A 659 18.04 17.16 19.38
N ASN A 660 18.52 17.98 20.30
CA ASN A 660 19.54 17.58 21.27
C ASN A 660 18.94 17.44 22.66
N LEU A 661 19.26 16.33 23.33
CA LEU A 661 18.71 15.97 24.62
C LEU A 661 19.73 16.21 25.75
N PHE A 662 19.41 17.12 26.68
CA PHE A 662 20.21 17.45 27.86
C PHE A 662 21.67 17.91 27.59
N ILE A 663 21.87 18.83 26.64
CA ILE A 663 23.17 19.47 26.45
C ILE A 663 23.52 20.38 27.65
N GLU A 664 24.79 20.54 27.96
CA GLU A 664 25.23 21.49 28.98
C GLU A 664 25.10 22.94 28.47
N ALA A 665 24.62 23.84 29.32
CA ALA A 665 24.68 25.26 29.01
C ALA A 665 26.12 25.77 29.22
N GLU A 666 26.76 26.30 28.16
CA GLU A 666 28.15 26.80 28.19
C GLU A 666 28.38 27.86 29.28
N ASP A 667 27.35 28.63 29.59
CA ASP A 667 27.36 29.79 30.46
C ASP A 667 26.81 29.53 31.88
N GLN A 668 26.24 28.35 32.14
CA GLN A 668 25.56 28.04 33.41
C GLN A 668 25.86 26.62 33.90
N PRO A 669 26.83 26.45 34.82
CA PRO A 669 27.09 25.18 35.47
C PRO A 669 25.82 24.65 36.15
N LYS A 670 25.49 23.37 35.94
CA LYS A 670 24.26 22.67 36.39
C LYS A 670 22.97 22.94 35.60
N THR A 671 22.97 23.83 34.61
CA THR A 671 21.84 23.96 33.69
C THR A 671 21.98 22.98 32.54
N ARG A 672 20.89 22.30 32.18
CA ARG A 672 20.78 21.52 30.95
C ARG A 672 19.80 22.16 29.99
N LYS A 673 20.03 21.98 28.69
CA LYS A 673 19.09 22.40 27.64
C LYS A 673 18.62 21.21 26.82
N MET A 674 17.36 21.24 26.41
CA MET A 674 16.88 20.44 25.27
C MET A 674 16.71 21.40 24.09
N CYS A 675 17.48 21.21 23.04
CA CYS A 675 17.53 22.16 21.92
C CYS A 675 16.82 21.60 20.69
N TYR A 676 16.07 22.47 20.03
CA TYR A 676 15.29 22.19 18.83
C TYR A 676 15.80 23.13 17.75
N SER A 677 16.10 22.59 16.58
CA SER A 677 16.33 23.36 15.37
C SER A 677 15.54 22.75 14.22
N MET A 678 14.79 23.57 13.49
CA MET A 678 13.93 23.07 12.41
C MET A 678 13.99 24.00 11.21
N TYR A 679 14.19 23.41 10.04
CA TYR A 679 14.00 24.05 8.75
C TYR A 679 12.53 23.87 8.33
N MET A 680 11.81 24.99 8.26
CA MET A 680 10.38 25.05 7.97
C MET A 680 10.17 25.59 6.56
N THR A 681 9.37 24.91 5.75
CA THR A 681 9.02 25.35 4.40
C THR A 681 7.53 25.65 4.32
N ALA A 682 7.18 26.84 3.84
CA ALA A 682 5.81 27.21 3.50
C ALA A 682 5.47 26.74 2.09
N GLU A 683 4.18 26.56 1.81
CA GLU A 683 3.71 26.06 0.52
C GLU A 683 4.18 26.93 -0.65
N ASN A 684 4.20 28.26 -0.47
CA ASN A 684 4.74 29.21 -1.46
C ASN A 684 6.27 29.11 -1.70
N GLY A 685 6.96 28.16 -1.06
CA GLY A 685 8.40 27.94 -1.16
C GLY A 685 9.26 28.81 -0.25
N GLN A 686 8.67 29.73 0.53
CA GLN A 686 9.41 30.51 1.51
C GLN A 686 9.91 29.62 2.64
N SER A 687 11.15 29.87 3.07
CA SER A 687 11.80 29.11 4.14
C SER A 687 11.97 29.94 5.41
N TYR A 688 11.90 29.26 6.54
CA TYR A 688 12.11 29.82 7.86
C TYR A 688 12.94 28.86 8.72
N TYR A 689 13.75 29.44 9.62
CA TYR A 689 14.52 28.66 10.58
C TYR A 689 13.93 28.85 11.97
N PHE A 690 13.64 27.75 12.65
CA PHE A 690 13.14 27.73 14.01
C PHE A 690 14.25 27.28 14.94
N GLU A 691 14.48 28.04 16.02
CA GLU A 691 15.25 27.58 17.17
C GLU A 691 14.39 27.60 18.41
N GLY A 692 14.47 26.51 19.18
CA GLY A 692 13.87 26.46 20.49
C GLY A 692 14.79 25.81 21.50
N PHE A 693 14.65 26.20 22.76
CA PHE A 693 15.28 25.47 23.85
C PHE A 693 14.37 25.38 25.08
N LYS A 694 14.39 24.22 25.73
CA LYS A 694 13.90 24.05 27.10
C LYS A 694 15.09 24.25 28.02
N GLN A 695 14.91 25.01 29.09
CA GLN A 695 15.93 25.24 30.10
C GLN A 695 15.55 24.43 31.33
N ILE A 696 16.48 23.61 31.82
CA ILE A 696 16.27 22.68 32.93
C ILE A 696 17.31 23.01 33.98
N HIS A 697 16.85 23.56 35.10
CA HIS A 697 17.67 24.04 36.21
C HIS A 697 16.91 23.77 37.52
N ASP A 698 17.63 23.70 38.65
CA ASP A 698 16.99 23.56 39.97
C ASP A 698 16.82 24.96 40.59
N ASP A 699 15.65 25.56 40.39
CA ASP A 699 15.23 26.80 41.05
C ASP A 699 14.45 26.48 42.36
N PRO A 700 14.41 27.40 43.35
CA PRO A 700 13.66 27.16 44.60
C PRO A 700 12.16 26.85 44.37
N GLY A 701 11.74 25.58 44.49
CA GLY A 701 10.34 25.15 44.33
C GLY A 701 10.20 23.71 43.81
N PHE A 702 8.99 23.34 43.33
CA PHE A 702 8.77 22.16 42.47
C PHE A 702 8.60 22.66 41.02
N ASP A 703 9.69 22.72 40.27
CA ASP A 703 9.85 23.38 38.96
C ASP A 703 10.15 22.41 37.78
N VAL A 704 10.43 21.14 38.08
CA VAL A 704 10.64 20.05 37.09
C VAL A 704 9.62 20.06 35.95
N TRP A 705 8.34 20.29 36.27
CA TRP A 705 7.28 20.31 35.26
C TRP A 705 7.40 21.55 34.34
N PRO A 706 7.35 22.81 34.84
CA PRO A 706 7.62 23.99 34.02
C PRO A 706 8.87 23.88 33.12
N ASP A 707 9.98 23.35 33.64
CA ASP A 707 11.26 23.27 32.93
C ASP A 707 11.25 22.26 31.79
N THR A 708 10.65 21.10 32.00
CA THR A 708 10.53 20.06 30.97
C THR A 708 9.42 20.33 29.96
N THR A 709 8.55 21.31 30.25
CA THR A 709 7.35 21.60 29.45
C THR A 709 7.32 22.97 28.78
N THR A 710 8.23 23.88 29.10
CA THR A 710 8.28 25.23 28.53
C THR A 710 9.40 25.35 27.50
N LEU A 711 9.04 25.77 26.29
CA LEU A 711 9.97 25.99 25.17
C LEU A 711 10.03 27.47 24.81
N TYR A 712 11.23 28.04 24.88
CA TYR A 712 11.52 29.39 24.39
C TYR A 712 11.87 29.32 22.91
N VAL A 713 11.22 30.12 22.09
CA VAL A 713 11.28 30.00 20.62
C VAL A 713 11.74 31.30 19.97
N THR A 714 12.65 31.19 19.01
CA THR A 714 13.01 32.24 18.06
C THR A 714 12.81 31.72 16.64
N VAL A 715 12.19 32.53 15.77
CA VAL A 715 12.07 32.21 14.34
C VAL A 715 12.86 33.25 13.53
N TYR A 716 13.58 32.79 12.53
CA TYR A 716 14.41 33.58 11.63
C TYR A 716 13.92 33.45 10.18
N GLU A 717 14.22 34.44 9.35
CA GLU A 717 14.03 34.35 7.91
C GLU A 717 15.00 33.33 7.29
N GLY A 718 14.62 32.68 6.20
CA GLY A 718 15.51 31.78 5.46
C GLY A 718 15.82 30.47 6.20
N ASP A 719 17.04 29.96 6.05
CA ASP A 719 17.38 28.56 6.37
C ASP A 719 18.32 28.41 7.58
N ASN A 720 18.70 29.50 8.24
CA ASN A 720 19.66 29.49 9.34
C ASN A 720 19.43 30.63 10.35
N ASN A 721 20.08 30.52 11.51
CA ASN A 721 19.99 31.46 12.62
C ASN A 721 20.85 32.73 12.48
N LYS A 722 21.58 32.90 11.37
CA LYS A 722 22.34 34.13 11.08
C LYS A 722 21.50 35.18 10.37
N ASN A 723 20.33 34.77 9.87
CA ASN A 723 19.38 35.65 9.20
C ASN A 723 18.58 36.49 10.21
N PRO A 724 17.86 37.53 9.75
CA PRO A 724 17.06 38.38 10.63
C PRO A 724 16.02 37.60 11.44
N VAL A 725 15.89 37.95 12.72
CA VAL A 725 14.84 37.43 13.61
C VAL A 725 13.48 37.94 13.15
N ILE A 726 12.55 37.04 12.89
CA ILE A 726 11.14 37.33 12.62
C ILE A 726 10.40 37.64 13.91
N GLY A 727 10.62 36.84 14.94
CA GLY A 727 9.94 37.01 16.22
C GLY A 727 10.37 36.00 17.27
N LYS A 728 9.81 36.18 18.47
CA LYS A 728 10.01 35.29 19.62
C LYS A 728 8.69 34.85 20.24
N GLY A 729 8.72 33.76 20.99
CA GLY A 729 7.55 33.25 21.68
C GLY A 729 7.88 32.23 22.77
N ILE A 730 6.82 31.77 23.44
CA ILE A 730 6.90 30.70 24.44
C ILE A 730 5.80 29.68 24.13
N LEU A 731 6.18 28.41 24.02
CA LEU A 731 5.27 27.27 23.88
C LEU A 731 5.27 26.43 25.14
N LYS A 732 4.16 25.74 25.37
CA LYS A 732 4.02 24.75 26.45
C LYS A 732 3.42 23.47 25.93
N ILE A 733 3.85 22.35 26.48
CA ILE A 733 3.10 21.09 26.34
C ILE A 733 1.94 21.07 27.33
N GLN A 734 0.76 20.72 26.85
CA GLN A 734 -0.42 20.58 27.70
C GLN A 734 -0.39 19.20 28.40
N PRO A 735 -0.87 19.06 29.66
CA PRO A 735 -0.85 17.77 30.36
C PRO A 735 -1.49 16.62 29.58
N VAL A 736 -2.59 16.89 28.87
CA VAL A 736 -3.27 15.88 28.01
C VAL A 736 -2.40 15.50 26.81
N ASP A 737 -1.71 16.47 26.20
CA ASP A 737 -0.81 16.23 25.07
C ASP A 737 0.44 15.46 25.50
N PHE A 738 0.93 15.67 26.73
CA PHE A 738 2.04 14.89 27.31
C PHE A 738 1.64 13.43 27.55
N ILE A 739 0.46 13.17 28.13
CA ILE A 739 -0.06 11.80 28.29
C ILE A 739 -0.16 11.11 26.93
N LYS A 740 -0.66 11.82 25.90
CA LYS A 740 -0.70 11.29 24.53
C LYS A 740 0.71 11.00 23.99
N GLN A 741 1.67 11.91 24.16
CA GLN A 741 3.06 11.75 23.73
C GLN A 741 3.67 10.46 24.29
N MET A 742 3.45 10.16 25.58
CA MET A 742 3.96 8.92 26.19
C MET A 742 3.44 7.66 25.48
N THR A 743 2.24 7.71 24.88
CA THR A 743 1.69 6.60 24.07
C THR A 743 2.23 6.53 22.63
N THR A 744 3.06 7.50 22.22
CA THR A 744 3.72 7.53 20.90
C THR A 744 5.16 7.04 20.94
N LEU A 745 5.73 6.86 22.15
CA LEU A 745 7.08 6.35 22.33
C LEU A 745 7.20 4.96 21.70
N LYS A 746 8.10 4.83 20.72
CA LYS A 746 8.29 3.60 19.95
C LYS A 746 9.78 3.36 19.73
N VAL A 747 10.17 2.10 19.78
CA VAL A 747 11.52 1.65 19.41
C VAL A 747 11.49 1.29 17.94
N ILE A 748 12.46 1.81 17.19
CA ILE A 748 12.63 1.53 15.77
C ILE A 748 13.80 0.55 15.59
N ASN A 749 13.74 -0.25 14.51
CA ASN A 749 14.74 -1.26 14.14
C ASN A 749 14.96 -2.40 15.15
N ALA A 750 14.13 -2.53 16.18
CA ALA A 750 14.15 -3.69 17.08
C ALA A 750 13.60 -4.94 16.38
N LYS A 751 14.27 -6.07 16.54
CA LYS A 751 13.89 -7.37 15.96
C LYS A 751 12.97 -8.15 16.89
N THR A 752 13.07 -7.90 18.19
CA THR A 752 12.28 -8.62 19.20
C THR A 752 11.56 -7.68 20.16
N ARG A 753 10.46 -8.15 20.75
CA ARG A 753 9.76 -7.44 21.83
C ARG A 753 10.65 -7.21 23.05
N TRP A 754 11.63 -8.09 23.28
CA TRP A 754 12.53 -7.97 24.42
C TRP A 754 13.52 -6.82 24.22
N GLU A 755 14.12 -6.71 23.03
CA GLU A 755 14.94 -5.56 22.63
C GLU A 755 14.15 -4.24 22.76
N GLN A 756 12.88 -4.24 22.32
CA GLN A 756 12.00 -3.09 22.46
C GLN A 756 11.80 -2.67 23.94
N LEU A 757 11.47 -3.61 24.82
CA LEU A 757 11.27 -3.31 26.24
C LEU A 757 12.57 -2.81 26.90
N GLN A 758 13.71 -3.40 26.57
CA GLN A 758 15.01 -2.97 27.07
C GLN A 758 15.38 -1.56 26.62
N ALA A 759 15.16 -1.23 25.33
CA ALA A 759 15.43 0.10 24.81
C ALA A 759 14.57 1.17 25.50
N ILE A 760 13.28 0.90 25.72
CA ILE A 760 12.37 1.80 26.46
C ILE A 760 12.85 2.00 27.90
N ASP A 761 13.20 0.92 28.59
CA ASP A 761 13.67 0.97 29.98
C ASP A 761 14.99 1.73 30.12
N ARG A 762 15.93 1.53 29.18
CA ARG A 762 17.20 2.27 29.15
C ARG A 762 17.00 3.77 28.90
N PHE A 763 16.19 4.13 27.91
CA PHE A 763 15.87 5.53 27.64
C PHE A 763 15.17 6.18 28.83
N SER A 764 14.21 5.48 29.45
CA SER A 764 13.47 5.97 30.61
C SER A 764 14.39 6.19 31.82
N ARG A 765 15.31 5.25 32.10
CA ARG A 765 16.30 5.38 33.19
C ARG A 765 17.28 6.52 32.94
N PHE A 766 17.75 6.70 31.71
CA PHE A 766 18.60 7.83 31.36
C PHE A 766 17.88 9.17 31.58
N PHE A 767 16.66 9.29 31.08
CA PHE A 767 15.87 10.51 31.20
C PHE A 767 15.58 10.85 32.67
N ALA A 768 15.06 9.89 33.44
CA ALA A 768 14.78 10.06 34.86
C ALA A 768 16.06 10.33 35.66
N GLY A 769 17.13 9.57 35.42
CA GLY A 769 18.41 9.72 36.12
C GLY A 769 19.09 11.06 35.84
N THR A 770 18.92 11.62 34.64
CA THR A 770 19.44 12.96 34.32
C THR A 770 18.66 14.04 35.04
N LEU A 771 17.33 13.94 35.12
CA LEU A 771 16.52 14.85 35.93
C LEU A 771 16.86 14.74 37.42
N THR A 772 17.01 13.53 37.96
CA THR A 772 17.43 13.35 39.37
C THR A 772 18.75 14.06 39.65
N LYS A 773 19.76 13.98 38.77
CA LYS A 773 21.05 14.67 38.96
C LYS A 773 20.97 16.20 38.96
N ILE A 774 19.90 16.78 38.39
CA ILE A 774 19.71 18.24 38.33
C ILE A 774 19.00 18.71 39.61
N TYR A 775 17.95 17.98 40.04
CA TYR A 775 17.04 18.39 41.11
C TYR A 775 17.28 17.72 42.49
N VAL A 776 18.18 16.74 42.58
CA VAL A 776 18.50 15.98 43.80
C VAL A 776 20.01 15.84 43.96
#